data_AF-A0A4T0FE41-F1
#
_entry.id   AF-A0A4T0FE41-F1
#
_cell.length_a   1.000
_cell.length_b   1.000
_cell.length_c   1.000
_cell.angle_alpha   90.00
_cell.angle_beta   90.00
_cell.angle_gamma   90.00
#
_symmetry.space_group_name_H-M   'P 1'
#
loop_
_entity.id
_entity.type
_entity.pdbx_description
1 polymer ?
#
loop_
_entity_poly.entity_id
_entity_poly.type
_entity_poly.pdbx_seq_one_letter_code
_entity_poly.pdbx_strand_id
1 'polypeptide(L)'
;MIMRGLISLEFSKSVWPSTLRRVIFFAVWAAIVQIWGDREVMKDVISYWLADIDEGVVVDTTVRIVRFCCAHPAHHKHTRWQDGRNLWANIQSTVRSFLRLSSSVLEGQGDSSHEKAIEEFIGLILAFPVSLKYHLRQEQNKGLDELDLQVLLPKGYLASLKKSLSSRVRFEASPPAPSLPPSRTSSLASYNEKEREKDKTPTALRNADFLSPDAAMNRQPASSEVEKQHQQLNNKDSDELLNVPQSVLSNSRPRNIPLSVLRLLQVYLNGFYSNRPEKNKDDNKTHIDTALYVNLTGYVKEMTSLLTQAEKIRDTPIPLVLSIHLNQVLGLYLLAIPPQLVSSLGWMAVPVTAIVAFFFCGIDAISSELSEPFGRHLHDLPMDQYCLDMIKEAQDIGGMPSSISRDALGNGLTNRPSYSFKPTPVRGADWKPSCFVVEDVEERDGIRLSWNVWPSSRIEATRTVVPISALYVPFKEREDLPPVLYEPVTCKACRSILNPYCQIDVRGKLWICPFCLSRNAFPPHYKDISNTNLPAELLPKYTTIEYTLSRPVQVPPIFLFVVDTCLDAEDFQALKETITLGLSLLPPNALVGLITFGTMTQVHEIGFNACPKSYVFRGTKDYSPGQISSMLGITPRSTTLPSQQQQRPGQLHGAARFLQPVQDAEFQLTSILDNLSRDPWPVASDKRSLRCTGAALSVAVGILENSFPNSGARIMTFVGGPATEGPGMVVSNELREPIRSHHDIERDSVKHFKRATRFYESLAKRASSNGHVVDIYAGCLDQIGLLEMKSLSNLTNGALVLSDSFATLIFKQSFQRLFEKDEFGNLKMGFNATMDVQTSKELKVSGAIGHLTSAQKKSACVGETEIGVGQTSAWKIGSINPRTTLGVYFEVVSPAGQPVQQNQRGLIQFITHYQSSSGQYKLRVTTIARNFADAGSPAIAGSFDQEAAAVLMARIAVFKAEIDDSPDVLRWLDRMLIRLCQKFADYHKEDPTSFRLSENFGIYPQFMFHLRRSQFLQVFNNSPDETAFYRHILNEEDVNNSLVMIQPTLMSFSLDGQPQPVLLDSVSIKNDVILLLDTFFHILIWHGETIAQWRKANYQDQEGYENFKELLTLPISDAQDLLADRFPIPRYVVCDQGGSQARFLLSKLNPSTTHMSGGIYGSQNAAGQAIFTDDVSLQVFMEHLKRLAVGASTS
;
A
#
# COMPACT_ATOMS: atom_id res chain seq x y z
N MET A 1 37.78 17.73 25.60
CA MET A 1 36.90 17.69 24.41
C MET A 1 35.43 17.39 24.75
N ILE A 2 35.13 16.56 25.76
CA ILE A 2 33.79 16.05 26.06
C ILE A 2 32.73 17.13 26.38
N MET A 3 33.06 18.18 27.14
CA MET A 3 32.09 19.23 27.55
C MET A 3 31.41 20.01 26.40
N ARG A 4 31.94 19.99 25.16
CA ARG A 4 31.29 20.67 24.02
C ARG A 4 30.19 19.83 23.34
N GLY A 5 30.12 18.52 23.60
CA GLY A 5 29.06 17.67 23.03
C GLY A 5 27.71 17.79 23.74
N LEU A 6 27.73 18.05 25.06
CA LEU A 6 26.53 18.11 25.90
C LEU A 6 25.75 19.44 25.82
N ILE A 7 26.28 20.45 25.10
CA ILE A 7 25.67 21.78 24.97
C ILE A 7 25.33 22.07 23.49
N SER A 8 24.68 21.10 22.84
CA SER A 8 24.05 21.26 21.52
C SER A 8 22.52 21.30 21.60
N LEU A 9 21.97 21.59 22.79
CA LEU A 9 20.54 21.84 22.99
C LEU A 9 20.20 23.24 22.46
N GLU A 10 19.45 23.31 21.35
CA GLU A 10 19.00 24.59 20.76
C GLU A 10 17.84 25.23 21.56
N PHE A 11 18.11 25.64 22.80
CA PHE A 11 17.13 26.26 23.69
C PHE A 11 16.41 27.48 23.10
N SER A 12 17.00 28.15 22.11
CA SER A 12 16.42 29.31 21.40
C SER A 12 15.30 28.96 20.40
N LYS A 13 15.13 27.68 20.03
CA LYS A 13 14.00 27.18 19.22
C LYS A 13 13.03 26.33 20.05
N SER A 14 13.39 26.00 21.28
CA SER A 14 12.55 25.22 22.19
C SER A 14 11.46 26.09 22.82
N VAL A 15 10.36 25.47 23.22
CA VAL A 15 9.24 26.08 23.96
C VAL A 15 9.65 26.49 25.40
N TRP A 16 10.84 26.07 25.86
CA TRP A 16 11.47 26.35 27.15
C TRP A 16 11.30 27.79 27.71
N PRO A 17 11.45 28.89 26.93
CA PRO A 17 11.31 30.25 27.46
C PRO A 17 9.89 30.58 27.97
N SER A 18 8.85 29.90 27.45
CA SER A 18 7.47 30.08 27.89
C SER A 18 7.16 29.30 29.17
N THR A 19 7.71 28.08 29.30
CA THR A 19 7.39 27.16 30.39
C THR A 19 8.20 27.43 31.65
N LEU A 20 9.43 27.95 31.51
CA LEU A 20 10.36 28.21 32.61
C LEU A 20 9.73 28.99 33.78
N ARG A 21 8.85 29.96 33.50
CA ARG A 21 8.14 30.73 34.55
C ARG A 21 7.21 29.86 35.41
N ARG A 22 6.51 28.90 34.81
CA ARG A 22 5.64 27.94 35.53
C ARG A 22 6.48 26.94 36.31
N VAL A 23 7.56 26.42 35.71
CA VAL A 23 8.49 25.50 36.38
C VAL A 23 9.11 26.12 37.64
N ILE A 24 9.60 27.37 37.54
CA ILE A 24 10.17 28.09 38.69
C ILE A 24 9.09 28.33 39.77
N PHE A 25 7.86 28.69 39.38
CA PHE A 25 6.76 28.87 40.33
C PHE A 25 6.46 27.60 41.14
N PHE A 26 6.33 26.44 40.49
CA PHE A 26 6.08 25.17 41.20
C PHE A 26 7.28 24.68 42.02
N ALA A 27 8.52 24.94 41.57
CA ALA A 27 9.72 24.66 42.36
C ALA A 27 9.81 25.53 43.63
N VAL A 28 9.47 26.82 43.53
CA VAL A 28 9.40 27.73 44.69
C VAL A 28 8.25 27.33 45.63
N TRP A 29 7.09 26.92 45.09
CA TRP A 29 6.00 26.37 45.89
C TRP A 29 6.44 25.13 46.68
N ALA A 30 7.12 24.18 46.05
CA ALA A 30 7.67 23.00 46.73
C ALA A 30 8.67 23.37 47.86
N ALA A 31 9.53 24.37 47.63
CA ALA A 31 10.45 24.85 48.66
C ALA A 31 9.72 25.51 49.85
N ILE A 32 8.63 26.26 49.60
CA ILE A 32 7.78 26.85 50.64
C ILE A 32 7.10 25.74 51.46
N VAL A 33 6.54 24.73 50.81
CA VAL A 33 5.90 23.59 51.49
C VAL A 33 6.89 22.81 52.35
N GLN A 34 8.13 22.59 51.88
CA GLN A 34 9.21 21.98 52.68
C GLN A 34 9.54 22.83 53.93
N ILE A 35 9.76 24.14 53.76
CA ILE A 35 10.07 25.07 54.86
C ILE A 35 8.92 25.14 55.89
N TRP A 36 7.67 24.90 55.46
CA TRP A 36 6.53 24.78 56.35
C TRP A 36 6.48 23.42 57.05
N GLY A 37 6.71 22.30 56.36
CA GLY A 37 6.74 20.96 56.96
C GLY A 37 7.86 20.75 58.01
N ASP A 38 8.97 21.48 57.89
CA ASP A 38 10.04 21.51 58.88
C ASP A 38 9.65 22.26 60.19
N ARG A 39 8.51 22.98 60.23
CA ARG A 39 7.96 23.58 61.46
C ARG A 39 6.88 22.68 62.07
N GLU A 40 7.03 22.34 63.34
CA GLU A 40 6.17 21.39 64.07
C GLU A 40 4.67 21.69 63.95
N VAL A 41 4.29 22.98 63.98
CA VAL A 41 2.90 23.46 63.87
C VAL A 41 2.18 23.02 62.57
N MET A 42 2.90 22.70 61.50
CA MET A 42 2.33 22.25 60.22
C MET A 42 2.31 20.73 60.04
N LYS A 43 3.02 19.96 60.86
CA LYS A 43 3.06 18.49 60.72
C LYS A 43 1.69 17.86 60.96
N ASP A 44 0.95 18.37 61.95
CA ASP A 44 -0.42 17.93 62.25
C ASP A 44 -1.43 18.32 61.16
N VAL A 45 -1.20 19.43 60.45
CA VAL A 45 -2.06 19.86 59.33
C VAL A 45 -1.79 19.01 58.09
N ILE A 46 -0.52 18.73 57.80
CA ILE A 46 -0.12 17.91 56.64
C ILE A 46 -0.51 16.44 56.86
N SER A 47 -0.37 15.90 58.07
CA SER A 47 -0.82 14.53 58.38
C SER A 47 -2.35 14.40 58.32
N TYR A 48 -3.11 15.38 58.82
CA TYR A 48 -4.58 15.37 58.74
C TYR A 48 -5.13 15.50 57.30
N TRP A 49 -4.35 16.07 56.37
CA TRP A 49 -4.70 16.15 54.95
C TRP A 49 -4.24 14.95 54.10
N LEU A 50 -3.40 14.06 54.64
CA LEU A 50 -2.79 12.94 53.91
C LEU A 50 -3.01 11.56 54.57
N ALA A 51 -3.58 11.50 55.76
CA ALA A 51 -4.09 10.25 56.33
C ALA A 51 -5.09 9.60 55.37
N ASP A 52 -4.99 8.27 55.23
CA ASP A 52 -5.82 7.40 54.38
C ASP A 52 -5.70 7.60 52.85
N ILE A 53 -4.65 8.27 52.33
CA ILE A 53 -4.29 8.19 50.90
C ILE A 53 -3.16 7.18 50.67
N ASP A 54 -3.52 6.01 50.13
CA ASP A 54 -2.58 4.95 49.70
C ASP A 54 -1.69 5.43 48.53
N GLU A 55 -0.40 5.07 48.56
CA GLU A 55 0.58 5.42 47.51
C GLU A 55 0.13 4.94 46.12
N GLY A 56 -0.56 3.78 46.05
CA GLY A 56 -1.13 3.27 44.82
C GLY A 56 -2.17 4.21 44.20
N VAL A 57 -2.99 4.89 45.02
CA VAL A 57 -4.00 5.85 44.58
C VAL A 57 -3.35 7.13 44.06
N VAL A 58 -2.22 7.56 44.63
CA VAL A 58 -1.45 8.73 44.15
C VAL A 58 -0.86 8.45 42.76
N VAL A 59 -0.32 7.25 42.53
CA VAL A 59 0.24 6.85 41.22
C VAL A 59 -0.86 6.70 40.16
N ASP A 60 -1.96 6.02 40.48
CA ASP A 60 -3.10 5.85 39.57
C ASP A 60 -3.76 7.19 39.21
N THR A 61 -4.00 8.06 40.21
CA THR A 61 -4.52 9.42 40.00
C THR A 61 -3.57 10.24 39.13
N THR A 62 -2.26 10.14 39.36
CA THR A 62 -1.22 10.77 38.54
C THR A 62 -1.33 10.32 37.08
N VAL A 63 -1.38 9.01 36.81
CA VAL A 63 -1.47 8.45 35.44
C VAL A 63 -2.77 8.87 34.75
N ARG A 64 -3.90 8.89 35.45
CA ARG A 64 -5.19 9.36 34.92
C ARG A 64 -5.14 10.84 34.56
N ILE A 65 -4.56 11.69 35.42
CA ILE A 65 -4.40 13.12 35.17
C ILE A 65 -3.44 13.38 33.99
N VAL A 66 -2.34 12.61 33.85
CA VAL A 66 -1.46 12.67 32.65
C VAL A 66 -2.25 12.41 31.37
N ARG A 67 -3.02 11.30 31.35
CA ARG A 67 -3.78 10.85 30.18
C ARG A 67 -4.86 11.85 29.77
N PHE A 68 -5.57 12.42 30.75
CA PHE A 68 -6.64 13.39 30.53
C PHE A 68 -6.14 14.80 30.20
N CYS A 69 -5.19 15.34 30.97
CA CYS A 69 -4.79 16.76 30.86
C CYS A 69 -3.77 17.02 29.75
N CYS A 70 -2.94 16.04 29.40
CA CYS A 70 -1.80 16.24 28.51
C CYS A 70 -1.85 15.38 27.25
N ALA A 71 -2.07 14.07 27.37
CA ALA A 71 -2.01 13.16 26.21
C ALA A 71 -3.16 13.40 25.21
N HIS A 72 -4.42 13.34 25.68
CA HIS A 72 -5.58 13.47 24.79
C HIS A 72 -5.65 14.84 24.08
N PRO A 73 -5.41 15.99 24.74
CA PRO A 73 -5.41 17.29 24.05
C PRO A 73 -4.24 17.45 23.06
N ALA A 74 -3.05 16.93 23.39
CA ALA A 74 -1.90 16.98 22.48
C ALA A 74 -2.15 16.16 21.21
N HIS A 75 -2.81 15.00 21.30
CA HIS A 75 -3.19 14.20 20.15
C HIS A 75 -4.09 14.98 19.18
N HIS A 76 -5.23 15.51 19.65
CA HIS A 76 -6.15 16.31 18.81
C HIS A 76 -5.48 17.50 18.13
N LYS A 77 -4.59 18.19 18.85
CA LYS A 77 -3.85 19.36 18.33
C LYS A 77 -2.78 18.96 17.31
N HIS A 78 -2.12 17.81 17.50
CA HIS A 78 -1.22 17.22 16.50
C HIS A 78 -1.97 16.76 15.23
N THR A 79 -3.10 16.05 15.37
CA THR A 79 -3.95 15.65 14.22
C THR A 79 -4.35 16.86 13.39
N ARG A 80 -4.85 17.92 14.05
CA ARG A 80 -5.20 19.21 13.42
C ARG A 80 -4.04 19.86 12.65
N TRP A 81 -2.81 19.74 13.14
CA TRP A 81 -1.61 20.22 12.43
C TRP A 81 -1.29 19.37 11.19
N GLN A 82 -1.40 18.05 11.31
CA GLN A 82 -1.21 17.11 10.20
C GLN A 82 -2.30 17.26 9.13
N ASP A 83 -3.56 17.51 9.50
CA ASP A 83 -4.65 17.82 8.58
C ASP A 83 -4.34 19.08 7.75
N GLY A 84 -3.84 20.14 8.41
CA GLY A 84 -3.40 21.36 7.74
C GLY A 84 -2.23 21.12 6.77
N ARG A 85 -1.30 20.22 7.12
CA ARG A 85 -0.19 19.81 6.27
C ARG A 85 -0.66 19.04 5.03
N ASN A 86 -1.53 18.04 5.24
CA ASN A 86 -2.11 17.21 4.18
C ASN A 86 -2.91 18.09 3.19
N LEU A 87 -3.75 18.99 3.72
CA LEU A 87 -4.48 19.97 2.94
C LEU A 87 -3.56 20.83 2.06
N TRP A 88 -2.43 21.33 2.59
CA TRP A 88 -1.55 22.19 1.81
C TRP A 88 -0.74 21.42 0.75
N ALA A 89 -0.43 20.14 1.00
CA ALA A 89 0.12 19.25 -0.02
C ALA A 89 -0.89 19.04 -1.18
N ASN A 90 -2.18 18.84 -0.87
CA ASN A 90 -3.24 18.73 -1.86
C ASN A 90 -3.38 20.03 -2.67
N ILE A 91 -3.41 21.20 -2.01
CA ILE A 91 -3.41 22.52 -2.68
C ILE A 91 -2.23 22.65 -3.66
N GLN A 92 -1.02 22.25 -3.27
CA GLN A 92 0.12 22.25 -4.18
C GLN A 92 -0.08 21.28 -5.36
N SER A 93 -0.63 20.08 -5.15
CA SER A 93 -0.87 19.09 -6.20
C SER A 93 -1.90 19.57 -7.23
N THR A 94 -3.04 20.09 -6.77
CA THR A 94 -4.11 20.63 -7.62
C THR A 94 -3.62 21.84 -8.41
N VAL A 95 -2.93 22.79 -7.76
CA VAL A 95 -2.36 23.98 -8.43
C VAL A 95 -1.32 23.57 -9.48
N ARG A 96 -0.39 22.66 -9.17
CA ARG A 96 0.60 22.14 -10.14
C ARG A 96 -0.06 21.48 -11.35
N SER A 97 -1.10 20.69 -11.13
CA SER A 97 -1.82 19.97 -12.20
C SER A 97 -2.58 20.93 -13.11
N PHE A 98 -3.30 21.89 -12.51
CA PHE A 98 -4.06 22.90 -13.24
C PHE A 98 -3.14 23.86 -14.02
N LEU A 99 -1.99 24.26 -13.45
CA LEU A 99 -0.96 25.03 -14.16
C LEU A 99 -0.44 24.28 -15.38
N ARG A 100 -0.02 23.01 -15.21
CA ARG A 100 0.52 22.20 -16.30
C ARG A 100 -0.49 22.02 -17.44
N LEU A 101 -1.74 21.69 -17.13
CA LEU A 101 -2.78 21.53 -18.16
C LEU A 101 -3.15 22.86 -18.84
N SER A 102 -3.10 23.98 -18.11
CA SER A 102 -3.37 25.31 -18.67
C SER A 102 -2.24 25.76 -19.60
N SER A 103 -0.98 25.71 -19.17
CA SER A 103 0.16 26.11 -20.00
C SER A 103 0.28 25.25 -21.26
N SER A 104 0.27 23.91 -21.13
CA SER A 104 0.55 22.99 -22.25
C SER A 104 -0.52 22.94 -23.35
N VAL A 105 -1.71 23.52 -23.14
CA VAL A 105 -2.80 23.50 -24.13
C VAL A 105 -3.23 24.91 -24.57
N LEU A 106 -2.76 25.97 -23.91
CA LEU A 106 -2.99 27.36 -24.32
C LEU A 106 -1.86 27.96 -25.18
N GLU A 107 -0.73 27.26 -25.36
CA GLU A 107 0.36 27.66 -26.26
C GLU A 107 -0.04 27.62 -27.76
N GLY A 108 -0.75 28.66 -28.21
CA GLY A 108 -1.07 28.91 -29.63
C GLY A 108 -0.16 29.96 -30.26
N GLN A 109 0.31 29.72 -31.49
CA GLN A 109 1.05 30.73 -32.27
C GLN A 109 0.07 31.74 -32.92
N GLY A 110 -0.36 32.77 -32.19
CA GLY A 110 -1.17 33.86 -32.74
C GLY A 110 -1.57 34.94 -31.72
N ASP A 111 -1.53 36.20 -32.17
CA ASP A 111 -1.94 37.43 -31.46
C ASP A 111 -1.41 37.69 -30.04
N SER A 112 -0.56 38.71 -29.90
CA SER A 112 -0.04 39.23 -28.61
C SER A 112 -1.11 39.77 -27.64
N SER A 113 -2.38 39.78 -28.02
CA SER A 113 -3.53 40.05 -27.15
C SER A 113 -4.07 38.79 -26.47
N HIS A 114 -3.98 37.63 -27.13
CA HIS A 114 -4.39 36.35 -26.54
C HIS A 114 -3.31 35.83 -25.56
N GLU A 115 -2.03 36.00 -25.90
CA GLU A 115 -0.88 35.67 -25.04
C GLU A 115 -1.02 36.31 -23.64
N LYS A 116 -1.38 37.61 -23.58
CA LYS A 116 -1.67 38.35 -22.34
C LYS A 116 -2.86 37.78 -21.55
N ALA A 117 -3.89 37.29 -22.23
CA ALA A 117 -5.06 36.70 -21.56
C ALA A 117 -4.72 35.33 -20.93
N ILE A 118 -3.77 34.60 -21.51
CA ILE A 118 -3.23 33.34 -20.97
C ILE A 118 -2.29 33.63 -19.79
N GLU A 119 -1.39 34.60 -19.94
CA GLU A 119 -0.55 35.14 -18.86
C GLU A 119 -1.39 35.55 -17.63
N GLU A 120 -2.48 36.32 -17.84
CA GLU A 120 -3.40 36.71 -16.76
C GLU A 120 -4.14 35.52 -16.14
N PHE A 121 -4.53 34.53 -16.95
CA PHE A 121 -5.19 33.31 -16.45
C PHE A 121 -4.24 32.47 -15.57
N ILE A 122 -2.99 32.27 -15.98
CA ILE A 122 -1.98 31.54 -15.21
C ILE A 122 -1.62 32.32 -13.93
N GLY A 123 -1.52 33.65 -14.01
CA GLY A 123 -1.37 34.53 -12.84
C GLY A 123 -2.48 34.34 -11.81
N LEU A 124 -3.74 34.19 -12.26
CA LEU A 124 -4.88 33.92 -11.38
C LEU A 124 -4.82 32.53 -10.71
N ILE A 125 -4.27 31.51 -11.36
CA ILE A 125 -4.07 30.18 -10.74
C ILE A 125 -3.08 30.30 -9.57
N LEU A 126 -2.01 31.07 -9.73
CA LEU A 126 -1.03 31.38 -8.67
C LEU A 126 -1.58 32.36 -7.60
N ALA A 127 -2.50 33.25 -7.96
CA ALA A 127 -3.15 34.16 -7.02
C ALA A 127 -4.03 33.43 -6.00
N PHE A 128 -4.53 32.22 -6.31
CA PHE A 128 -5.33 31.42 -5.37
C PHE A 128 -4.57 31.04 -4.09
N PRO A 129 -3.46 30.27 -4.11
CA PRO A 129 -2.75 29.90 -2.89
C PRO A 129 -2.17 31.12 -2.15
N VAL A 130 -1.75 32.17 -2.87
CA VAL A 130 -1.26 33.42 -2.25
C VAL A 130 -2.40 34.14 -1.52
N SER A 131 -3.57 34.32 -2.13
CA SER A 131 -4.72 34.92 -1.44
C SER A 131 -5.27 34.03 -0.32
N LEU A 132 -5.18 32.70 -0.45
CA LEU A 132 -5.59 31.75 0.58
C LEU A 132 -4.71 31.87 1.83
N LYS A 133 -3.38 32.00 1.67
CA LYS A 133 -2.44 32.29 2.75
C LYS A 133 -2.86 33.53 3.57
N TYR A 134 -3.16 34.64 2.90
CA TYR A 134 -3.62 35.87 3.58
C TYR A 134 -5.04 35.73 4.15
N HIS A 135 -5.92 34.95 3.54
CA HIS A 135 -7.26 34.69 4.04
C HIS A 135 -7.25 33.83 5.32
N LEU A 136 -6.42 32.79 5.39
CA LEU A 136 -6.28 31.94 6.57
C LEU A 136 -5.69 32.68 7.76
N ARG A 137 -4.66 33.51 7.53
CA ARG A 137 -4.06 34.39 8.55
C ARG A 137 -4.91 35.61 8.96
N GLN A 138 -6.10 35.79 8.37
CA GLN A 138 -6.94 36.99 8.50
C GLN A 138 -6.25 38.32 8.04
N GLU A 139 -5.12 38.16 7.33
CA GLU A 139 -4.23 39.08 6.61
C GLU A 139 -4.84 40.02 5.55
N GLN A 140 -6.15 39.95 5.30
CA GLN A 140 -6.73 40.30 3.97
C GLN A 140 -6.38 41.71 3.47
N ASN A 141 -6.38 42.70 4.36
CA ASN A 141 -6.05 44.08 3.98
C ASN A 141 -4.57 44.27 3.61
N LYS A 142 -3.64 43.60 4.33
CA LYS A 142 -2.20 43.65 4.02
C LYS A 142 -1.91 42.96 2.69
N GLY A 143 -2.53 41.81 2.44
CA GLY A 143 -2.29 41.01 1.23
C GLY A 143 -2.60 41.73 -0.08
N LEU A 144 -3.41 42.80 -0.06
CA LEU A 144 -3.69 43.66 -1.23
C LEU A 144 -2.68 44.80 -1.41
N ASP A 145 -2.03 45.24 -0.34
CA ASP A 145 -0.95 46.25 -0.38
C ASP A 145 0.43 45.62 -0.64
N GLU A 146 0.59 44.33 -0.34
CA GLU A 146 1.81 43.54 -0.54
C GLU A 146 2.08 43.24 -2.03
N LEU A 147 3.36 43.24 -2.42
CA LEU A 147 3.78 43.14 -3.83
C LEU A 147 3.35 41.82 -4.49
N ASP A 148 3.42 40.72 -3.73
CA ASP A 148 3.21 39.34 -4.20
C ASP A 148 1.88 39.14 -4.92
N LEU A 149 0.78 39.67 -4.38
CA LEU A 149 -0.56 39.54 -4.95
C LEU A 149 -0.84 40.61 -6.01
N GLN A 150 -0.21 41.78 -5.91
CA GLN A 150 -0.35 42.86 -6.89
C GLN A 150 0.25 42.51 -8.26
N VAL A 151 1.23 41.61 -8.29
CA VAL A 151 1.88 41.15 -9.52
C VAL A 151 1.10 40.01 -10.20
N LEU A 152 0.33 39.22 -9.44
CA LEU A 152 -0.40 38.04 -9.93
C LEU A 152 -1.86 38.35 -10.36
N LEU A 153 -2.39 39.53 -10.06
CA LEU A 153 -3.77 39.92 -10.40
C LEU A 153 -3.83 40.83 -11.65
N PRO A 154 -4.81 40.63 -12.56
CA PRO A 154 -5.06 41.51 -13.70
C PRO A 154 -5.16 42.99 -13.32
N LYS A 155 -4.47 43.86 -14.06
CA LYS A 155 -4.30 45.28 -13.70
C LYS A 155 -5.62 46.04 -13.60
N GLY A 156 -6.60 45.71 -14.44
CA GLY A 156 -7.95 46.28 -14.38
C GLY A 156 -8.75 45.85 -13.13
N TYR A 157 -8.61 44.59 -12.72
CA TYR A 157 -9.24 44.06 -11.51
C TYR A 157 -8.60 44.67 -10.24
N LEU A 158 -7.27 44.76 -10.22
CA LEU A 158 -6.49 45.44 -9.18
C LEU A 158 -6.87 46.92 -9.04
N ALA A 159 -7.06 47.63 -10.17
CA ALA A 159 -7.53 49.02 -10.17
C ALA A 159 -8.96 49.16 -9.60
N SER A 160 -9.87 48.23 -9.91
CA SER A 160 -11.22 48.18 -9.33
C SER A 160 -11.15 48.01 -7.80
N LEU A 161 -10.35 47.04 -7.32
CA LEU A 161 -10.12 46.79 -5.90
C LEU A 161 -9.53 48.02 -5.18
N LYS A 162 -8.45 48.62 -5.70
CA LYS A 162 -7.80 49.80 -5.09
C LYS A 162 -8.69 51.05 -5.11
N LYS A 163 -9.51 51.26 -6.15
CA LYS A 163 -10.51 52.34 -6.22
C LYS A 163 -11.62 52.19 -5.17
N SER A 164 -11.90 50.97 -4.71
CA SER A 164 -12.80 50.70 -3.58
C SER A 164 -12.15 50.94 -2.20
N LEU A 165 -10.81 50.93 -2.11
CA LEU A 165 -10.06 51.18 -0.88
C LEU A 165 -9.88 52.70 -0.64
N SER A 166 -9.54 53.45 -1.68
CA SER A 166 -9.28 54.91 -1.59
C SER A 166 -10.49 55.75 -1.16
N SER A 167 -11.72 55.20 -1.18
CA SER A 167 -12.94 55.91 -0.74
C SER A 167 -13.13 55.97 0.79
N ARG A 168 -12.15 55.54 1.59
CA ARG A 168 -12.15 55.69 3.07
C ARG A 168 -10.88 56.37 3.59
N VAL A 169 -10.65 57.61 3.18
CA VAL A 169 -9.71 58.53 3.87
C VAL A 169 -10.50 59.62 4.60
N ARG A 170 -10.99 59.29 5.80
CA ARG A 170 -11.29 60.16 6.96
C ARG A 170 -12.06 59.37 8.02
N PHE A 171 -11.39 59.06 9.12
CA PHE A 171 -11.62 59.65 10.45
C PHE A 171 -10.43 59.28 11.34
N GLU A 172 -10.01 60.20 12.20
CA GLU A 172 -8.74 60.08 12.93
C GLU A 172 -8.85 59.37 14.28
N ALA A 173 -7.70 58.83 14.69
CA ALA A 173 -7.22 58.44 16.02
C ALA A 173 -8.15 58.47 17.26
N SER A 174 -7.90 57.50 18.15
CA SER A 174 -8.04 57.68 19.60
C SER A 174 -6.92 56.95 20.36
N PRO A 175 -6.54 57.37 21.59
CA PRO A 175 -5.28 56.98 22.24
C PRO A 175 -5.37 55.63 23.00
N PRO A 176 -4.27 55.12 23.59
CA PRO A 176 -4.24 53.81 24.25
C PRO A 176 -5.02 53.75 25.58
N ALA A 177 -5.37 52.53 25.99
CA ALA A 177 -6.34 52.27 27.06
C ALA A 177 -5.78 52.39 28.51
N PRO A 178 -6.59 52.88 29.46
CA PRO A 178 -6.36 52.76 30.91
C PRO A 178 -6.97 51.46 31.50
N SER A 179 -6.64 51.18 32.76
CA SER A 179 -6.95 49.92 33.48
C SER A 179 -8.33 49.85 34.17
N LEU A 180 -8.77 48.62 34.43
CA LEU A 180 -9.95 48.27 35.24
C LEU A 180 -9.85 48.69 36.72
N PRO A 181 -10.96 49.18 37.30
CA PRO A 181 -11.34 48.94 38.70
C PRO A 181 -12.61 48.04 38.80
N PRO A 182 -12.99 47.51 39.99
CA PRO A 182 -13.78 46.28 40.05
C PRO A 182 -15.21 46.38 40.65
N SER A 183 -15.96 45.28 40.44
CA SER A 183 -16.74 44.53 41.46
C SER A 183 -18.29 44.49 41.41
N ARG A 184 -18.80 43.29 41.79
CA ARG A 184 -20.08 42.93 42.44
C ARG A 184 -21.41 42.88 41.65
N THR A 185 -22.10 41.74 41.87
CA THR A 185 -23.57 41.51 41.94
C THR A 185 -24.44 41.73 40.68
N SER A 186 -25.51 40.95 40.40
CA SER A 186 -26.03 39.70 41.02
C SER A 186 -27.11 39.03 40.15
N SER A 187 -27.58 37.84 40.58
CA SER A 187 -28.97 37.34 40.50
C SER A 187 -29.70 37.10 39.16
N LEU A 188 -29.95 35.81 38.89
CA LEU A 188 -31.22 35.17 38.50
C LEU A 188 -32.10 35.70 37.32
N ALA A 189 -32.26 34.81 36.33
CA ALA A 189 -33.53 34.20 35.87
C ALA A 189 -34.69 35.02 35.23
N SER A 190 -34.85 34.79 33.91
CA SER A 190 -36.11 34.36 33.23
C SER A 190 -37.26 35.36 32.92
N TYR A 191 -38.10 34.95 31.97
CA TYR A 191 -39.39 35.52 31.49
C TYR A 191 -39.39 36.83 30.64
N ASN A 192 -39.89 36.69 29.40
CA ASN A 192 -41.12 37.32 28.82
C ASN A 192 -41.49 38.79 29.15
N GLU A 193 -42.10 39.60 28.25
CA GLU A 193 -42.40 39.53 26.80
C GLU A 193 -43.08 40.87 26.37
N LYS A 194 -43.21 41.16 25.06
CA LYS A 194 -44.04 42.25 24.45
C LYS A 194 -43.56 43.69 24.79
N GLU A 195 -43.99 44.79 24.15
CA GLU A 195 -45.09 45.11 23.20
C GLU A 195 -44.53 45.79 21.90
N ARG A 196 -45.05 45.55 20.66
CA ARG A 196 -46.25 46.13 19.99
C ARG A 196 -45.98 47.55 19.42
N GLU A 197 -46.53 48.08 18.31
CA GLU A 197 -47.62 47.79 17.34
C GLU A 197 -47.22 48.51 15.99
N LYS A 198 -47.57 48.16 14.73
CA LYS A 198 -48.89 48.17 14.04
C LYS A 198 -48.88 47.51 12.63
N ASP A 199 -50.09 47.41 12.09
CA ASP A 199 -50.54 46.90 10.77
C ASP A 199 -49.92 47.62 9.53
N LYS A 200 -49.85 47.04 8.31
CA LYS A 200 -50.98 46.56 7.46
C LYS A 200 -50.58 45.60 6.32
N THR A 201 -51.59 44.90 5.80
CA THR A 201 -51.63 43.96 4.65
C THR A 201 -52.67 44.45 3.60
N PRO A 202 -52.97 43.76 2.47
CA PRO A 202 -52.11 43.13 1.44
C PRO A 202 -52.59 43.44 -0.03
N THR A 203 -52.08 42.68 -1.02
CA THR A 203 -52.61 42.26 -2.35
C THR A 203 -53.61 43.13 -3.17
N ALA A 204 -53.36 43.30 -4.48
CA ALA A 204 -54.39 43.32 -5.54
C ALA A 204 -53.83 43.11 -6.99
N LEU A 205 -54.66 42.58 -7.91
CA LEU A 205 -54.38 42.40 -9.34
C LEU A 205 -54.81 43.62 -10.19
N ARG A 206 -54.25 43.77 -11.40
CA ARG A 206 -55.06 43.93 -12.65
C ARG A 206 -54.27 43.73 -13.95
N ASN A 207 -55.00 43.41 -15.02
CA ASN A 207 -54.52 43.20 -16.41
C ASN A 207 -54.81 44.44 -17.30
N ALA A 208 -54.48 44.33 -18.60
CA ALA A 208 -54.90 45.18 -19.74
C ALA A 208 -54.16 46.55 -19.89
N ASP A 209 -53.89 47.08 -21.09
CA ASP A 209 -53.98 46.51 -22.47
C ASP A 209 -53.21 47.37 -23.52
N PHE A 210 -52.93 46.77 -24.70
CA PHE A 210 -52.79 47.38 -26.05
C PHE A 210 -51.63 48.37 -26.45
N LEU A 211 -51.16 48.19 -27.71
CA LEU A 211 -50.77 49.15 -28.80
C LEU A 211 -50.20 50.57 -28.47
N SER A 212 -49.32 51.24 -29.24
CA SER A 212 -48.60 51.01 -30.52
C SER A 212 -47.48 52.08 -30.70
N PRO A 213 -46.62 52.07 -31.75
CA PRO A 213 -45.48 52.99 -31.91
C PRO A 213 -45.77 54.29 -32.71
N ASP A 214 -44.91 55.32 -32.55
CA ASP A 214 -44.18 56.07 -33.62
C ASP A 214 -43.70 57.51 -33.25
N ALA A 215 -42.82 58.07 -34.10
CA ALA A 215 -42.58 59.50 -34.37
C ALA A 215 -41.81 60.43 -33.37
N ALA A 216 -40.47 60.36 -33.48
CA ALA A 216 -39.60 61.45 -33.98
C ALA A 216 -39.40 62.85 -33.27
N MET A 217 -38.09 63.14 -33.09
CA MET A 217 -37.38 64.41 -33.37
C MET A 217 -37.23 65.57 -32.34
N ASN A 218 -35.94 65.82 -32.03
CA ASN A 218 -35.22 67.11 -32.20
C ASN A 218 -34.82 67.93 -30.96
N ARG A 219 -33.53 67.84 -30.54
CA ARG A 219 -32.63 69.00 -30.28
C ARG A 219 -31.18 68.57 -29.93
N GLN A 220 -30.23 69.32 -30.48
CA GLN A 220 -28.79 69.45 -30.14
C GLN A 220 -28.44 70.97 -30.23
N PRO A 221 -27.22 71.48 -29.94
CA PRO A 221 -25.97 70.85 -29.43
C PRO A 221 -25.57 71.49 -28.05
N ALA A 222 -24.34 71.56 -27.53
CA ALA A 222 -22.98 71.15 -27.94
C ALA A 222 -22.05 70.96 -26.70
N SER A 223 -21.09 70.04 -26.77
CA SER A 223 -19.86 70.03 -25.92
C SER A 223 -18.75 69.16 -26.54
N SER A 224 -18.33 69.48 -27.77
CA SER A 224 -17.73 68.53 -28.72
C SER A 224 -16.18 68.44 -28.73
N GLU A 225 -15.52 68.63 -27.58
CA GLU A 225 -14.05 68.60 -27.48
C GLU A 225 -13.50 67.60 -26.46
N VAL A 226 -14.00 67.59 -25.21
CA VAL A 226 -13.58 66.63 -24.17
C VAL A 226 -13.83 65.19 -24.61
N GLU A 227 -14.97 64.95 -25.24
CA GLU A 227 -15.38 63.63 -25.72
C GLU A 227 -14.52 63.15 -26.90
N LYS A 228 -14.05 64.08 -27.76
CA LYS A 228 -13.11 63.76 -28.84
C LYS A 228 -11.72 63.42 -28.33
N GLN A 229 -11.23 64.09 -27.28
CA GLN A 229 -9.97 63.71 -26.64
C GLN A 229 -10.08 62.34 -25.93
N HIS A 230 -11.22 62.02 -25.32
CA HIS A 230 -11.46 60.69 -24.75
C HIS A 230 -11.53 59.59 -25.83
N GLN A 231 -12.20 59.84 -26.95
CA GLN A 231 -12.29 58.88 -28.07
C GLN A 231 -10.95 58.70 -28.81
N GLN A 232 -10.15 59.75 -28.99
CA GLN A 232 -8.83 59.64 -29.62
C GLN A 232 -7.76 58.97 -28.73
N LEU A 233 -8.00 58.85 -27.42
CA LEU A 233 -7.13 58.09 -26.51
C LEU A 233 -7.58 56.62 -26.29
N ASN A 234 -8.86 56.29 -26.48
CA ASN A 234 -9.35 54.90 -26.36
C ASN A 234 -9.28 54.11 -27.68
N ASN A 235 -9.46 54.76 -28.84
CA ASN A 235 -9.54 54.09 -30.14
C ASN A 235 -8.15 53.80 -30.74
N LYS A 236 -7.29 53.09 -29.99
CA LYS A 236 -6.01 52.57 -30.53
C LYS A 236 -5.45 51.27 -29.93
N ASP A 237 -6.00 50.78 -28.82
CA ASP A 237 -5.57 49.53 -28.16
C ASP A 237 -6.77 48.66 -27.71
N SER A 238 -7.92 48.76 -28.41
CA SER A 238 -9.19 48.14 -27.98
C SER A 238 -9.92 47.29 -29.05
N ASP A 239 -9.17 46.72 -29.98
CA ASP A 239 -9.70 45.72 -30.93
C ASP A 239 -9.68 44.29 -30.33
N GLU A 240 -10.84 43.61 -30.42
CA GLU A 240 -11.08 42.17 -30.22
C GLU A 240 -10.34 41.44 -29.07
N LEU A 241 -10.72 41.74 -27.82
CA LEU A 241 -10.47 40.85 -26.66
C LEU A 241 -11.75 40.17 -26.16
N LEU A 242 -11.57 39.00 -25.53
CA LEU A 242 -12.61 38.14 -24.95
C LEU A 242 -13.63 38.96 -24.12
N ASN A 243 -14.91 38.75 -24.41
CA ASN A 243 -16.00 39.63 -23.96
C ASN A 243 -16.41 39.40 -22.49
N VAL A 244 -15.50 39.71 -21.57
CA VAL A 244 -15.67 39.56 -20.11
C VAL A 244 -16.69 40.60 -19.58
N PRO A 245 -17.82 40.19 -18.97
CA PRO A 245 -18.84 41.14 -18.53
C PRO A 245 -18.35 42.08 -17.42
N GLN A 246 -18.45 43.39 -17.65
CA GLN A 246 -18.06 44.43 -16.66
C GLN A 246 -18.78 44.29 -15.31
N SER A 247 -19.96 43.67 -15.28
CA SER A 247 -20.73 43.36 -14.06
C SER A 247 -20.07 42.35 -13.12
N VAL A 248 -19.08 41.59 -13.60
CA VAL A 248 -18.22 40.74 -12.75
C VAL A 248 -17.15 41.59 -12.06
N LEU A 249 -16.54 42.52 -12.82
CA LEU A 249 -15.45 43.39 -12.37
C LEU A 249 -15.90 44.52 -11.42
N SER A 250 -17.22 44.79 -11.35
CA SER A 250 -17.82 45.84 -10.53
C SER A 250 -18.22 45.44 -9.11
N ASN A 251 -18.00 44.18 -8.69
CA ASN A 251 -18.38 43.71 -7.34
C ASN A 251 -17.44 44.29 -6.26
N SER A 252 -17.95 45.22 -5.47
CA SER A 252 -17.15 46.30 -4.86
C SER A 252 -16.51 46.04 -3.50
N ARG A 253 -16.50 44.78 -3.00
CA ARG A 253 -15.64 44.23 -1.92
C ARG A 253 -15.95 42.75 -1.66
N PRO A 254 -15.11 41.77 -2.09
CA PRO A 254 -15.25 40.38 -1.65
C PRO A 254 -14.68 40.20 -0.23
N ARG A 255 -15.48 39.65 0.70
CA ARG A 255 -15.02 39.23 2.06
C ARG A 255 -14.10 37.99 2.04
N ASN A 256 -14.07 37.28 0.91
CA ASN A 256 -13.27 36.09 0.67
C ASN A 256 -12.55 36.28 -0.68
N ILE A 257 -11.30 36.73 -0.61
CA ILE A 257 -10.48 37.03 -1.79
C ILE A 257 -10.20 35.75 -2.61
N PRO A 258 -9.83 34.59 -2.01
CA PRO A 258 -9.74 33.31 -2.73
C PRO A 258 -10.99 32.98 -3.57
N LEU A 259 -12.19 33.11 -2.98
CA LEU A 259 -13.44 32.86 -3.69
C LEU A 259 -13.67 33.81 -4.86
N SER A 260 -13.21 35.06 -4.77
CA SER A 260 -13.25 36.00 -5.91
C SER A 260 -12.23 35.69 -7.00
N VAL A 261 -11.06 35.14 -6.65
CA VAL A 261 -10.08 34.63 -7.62
C VAL A 261 -10.64 33.40 -8.35
N LEU A 262 -11.23 32.44 -7.63
CA LEU A 262 -11.90 31.28 -8.23
C LEU A 262 -13.06 31.68 -9.15
N ARG A 263 -13.87 32.66 -8.76
CA ARG A 263 -14.92 33.23 -9.64
C ARG A 263 -14.34 33.86 -10.90
N LEU A 264 -13.19 34.52 -10.81
CA LEU A 264 -12.55 35.16 -11.97
C LEU A 264 -11.94 34.11 -12.90
N LEU A 265 -11.28 33.07 -12.36
CA LEU A 265 -10.82 31.89 -13.12
C LEU A 265 -11.94 31.24 -13.93
N GLN A 266 -13.11 30.99 -13.32
CA GLN A 266 -14.26 30.45 -14.04
C GLN A 266 -14.73 31.37 -15.17
N VAL A 267 -14.64 32.70 -15.02
CA VAL A 267 -15.07 33.65 -16.06
C VAL A 267 -14.09 33.69 -17.23
N TYR A 268 -12.77 33.57 -17.00
CA TYR A 268 -11.79 33.39 -18.09
C TYR A 268 -12.02 32.05 -18.82
N LEU A 269 -12.21 30.93 -18.10
CA LEU A 269 -12.54 29.63 -18.69
C LEU A 269 -13.81 29.68 -19.56
N ASN A 270 -14.88 30.30 -19.06
CA ASN A 270 -16.12 30.47 -19.82
C ASN A 270 -15.89 31.32 -21.09
N GLY A 271 -15.01 32.31 -21.03
CA GLY A 271 -14.60 33.12 -22.20
C GLY A 271 -13.92 32.27 -23.27
N PHE A 272 -12.88 31.52 -22.89
CA PHE A 272 -12.12 30.64 -23.81
C PHE A 272 -12.99 29.51 -24.43
N TYR A 273 -14.13 29.18 -23.83
CA TYR A 273 -15.12 28.23 -24.38
C TYR A 273 -16.22 28.90 -25.24
N SER A 274 -16.52 30.19 -25.02
CA SER A 274 -17.65 30.86 -25.69
C SER A 274 -17.32 31.43 -27.08
N ASN A 275 -16.04 31.66 -27.38
CA ASN A 275 -15.58 32.21 -28.66
C ASN A 275 -15.56 31.13 -29.78
N ARG A 276 -16.73 30.61 -30.12
CA ARG A 276 -16.91 29.63 -31.21
C ARG A 276 -17.10 30.35 -32.55
N PRO A 277 -16.22 30.20 -33.55
CA PRO A 277 -16.39 30.84 -34.85
C PRO A 277 -17.61 30.27 -35.60
N GLU A 278 -18.42 31.15 -36.18
CA GLU A 278 -19.38 30.74 -37.20
C GLU A 278 -18.65 30.30 -38.48
N LYS A 279 -19.32 29.49 -39.31
CA LYS A 279 -18.71 28.83 -40.48
C LYS A 279 -18.26 29.82 -41.56
N ASN A 280 -17.01 30.29 -41.48
CA ASN A 280 -16.24 30.71 -42.64
C ASN A 280 -14.76 30.36 -42.47
N LYS A 281 -13.98 30.60 -43.53
CA LYS A 281 -12.66 29.99 -43.72
C LYS A 281 -11.52 30.72 -43.00
N ASP A 282 -10.51 29.90 -42.74
CA ASP A 282 -9.11 30.22 -42.46
C ASP A 282 -8.77 30.72 -41.04
N ASP A 283 -7.54 30.37 -40.63
CA ASP A 283 -6.86 30.51 -39.33
C ASP A 283 -7.39 29.79 -38.07
N ASN A 284 -6.47 29.05 -37.43
CA ASN A 284 -6.65 28.35 -36.16
C ASN A 284 -6.63 29.33 -34.98
N LYS A 285 -7.75 30.00 -34.67
CA LYS A 285 -7.89 30.67 -33.36
C LYS A 285 -8.29 29.66 -32.28
N THR A 286 -7.55 29.70 -31.18
CA THR A 286 -7.54 28.78 -30.04
C THR A 286 -8.92 28.62 -29.38
N HIS A 287 -9.50 27.42 -29.49
CA HIS A 287 -10.79 27.07 -28.90
C HIS A 287 -10.62 25.88 -27.94
N ILE A 288 -11.01 26.05 -26.67
CA ILE A 288 -11.00 24.96 -25.68
C ILE A 288 -12.11 23.96 -26.03
N ASP A 289 -11.76 22.71 -26.36
CA ASP A 289 -12.76 21.66 -26.59
C ASP A 289 -13.60 21.37 -25.33
N THR A 290 -14.83 20.89 -25.52
CA THR A 290 -15.77 20.59 -24.43
C THR A 290 -15.17 19.65 -23.38
N ALA A 291 -14.39 18.63 -23.77
CA ALA A 291 -13.74 17.74 -22.81
C ALA A 291 -12.69 18.47 -21.95
N LEU A 292 -11.90 19.36 -22.56
CA LEU A 292 -10.89 20.15 -21.87
C LEU A 292 -11.52 21.21 -20.95
N TYR A 293 -12.60 21.87 -21.38
CA TYR A 293 -13.37 22.81 -20.56
C TYR A 293 -13.95 22.13 -19.31
N VAL A 294 -14.45 20.90 -19.43
CA VAL A 294 -14.91 20.08 -18.30
C VAL A 294 -13.76 19.77 -17.34
N ASN A 295 -12.59 19.36 -17.84
CA ASN A 295 -11.42 19.06 -17.00
C ASN A 295 -10.91 20.30 -16.24
N LEU A 296 -10.77 21.45 -16.91
CA LEU A 296 -10.32 22.70 -16.30
C LEU A 296 -11.35 23.24 -15.28
N THR A 297 -12.65 23.10 -15.55
CA THR A 297 -13.72 23.39 -14.58
C THR A 297 -13.67 22.42 -13.38
N GLY A 298 -13.23 21.18 -13.60
CA GLY A 298 -12.93 20.20 -12.54
C GLY A 298 -11.92 20.72 -11.52
N TYR A 299 -10.78 21.25 -11.98
CA TYR A 299 -9.78 21.84 -11.07
C TYR A 299 -10.29 23.07 -10.31
N VAL A 300 -11.09 23.95 -10.94
CA VAL A 300 -11.71 25.09 -10.23
C VAL A 300 -12.68 24.61 -9.14
N LYS A 301 -13.45 23.54 -9.39
CA LYS A 301 -14.31 22.88 -8.38
C LYS A 301 -13.50 22.25 -7.25
N GLU A 302 -12.37 21.61 -7.57
CA GLU A 302 -11.46 21.00 -6.60
C GLU A 302 -10.81 22.06 -5.69
N MET A 303 -10.28 23.14 -6.26
CA MET A 303 -9.74 24.29 -5.51
C MET A 303 -10.81 24.96 -4.62
N THR A 304 -12.07 24.96 -5.07
CA THR A 304 -13.20 25.42 -4.24
C THR A 304 -13.44 24.49 -3.05
N SER A 305 -13.35 23.17 -3.23
CA SER A 305 -13.40 22.20 -2.12
C SER A 305 -12.26 22.41 -1.12
N LEU A 306 -11.03 22.60 -1.62
CA LEU A 306 -9.85 22.85 -0.78
C LEU A 306 -9.96 24.16 0.01
N LEU A 307 -10.55 25.22 -0.56
CA LEU A 307 -10.90 26.44 0.18
C LEU A 307 -11.85 26.13 1.35
N THR A 308 -12.93 25.40 1.12
CA THR A 308 -13.89 25.04 2.18
C THR A 308 -13.26 24.13 3.25
N GLN A 309 -12.34 23.23 2.88
CA GLN A 309 -11.58 22.42 3.84
C GLN A 309 -10.62 23.28 4.68
N ALA A 310 -9.96 24.27 4.07
CA ALA A 310 -9.10 25.23 4.75
C ALA A 310 -9.87 26.11 5.76
N GLU A 311 -11.04 26.60 5.34
CA GLU A 311 -11.97 27.34 6.20
C GLU A 311 -12.47 26.46 7.35
N LYS A 312 -12.87 25.20 7.09
CA LYS A 312 -13.27 24.24 8.13
C LYS A 312 -12.16 24.06 9.19
N ILE A 313 -10.91 23.79 8.78
CA ILE A 313 -9.80 23.62 9.73
C ILE A 313 -9.59 24.92 10.53
N ARG A 314 -9.56 26.09 9.89
CA ARG A 314 -9.40 27.37 10.62
C ARG A 314 -10.53 27.61 11.61
N ASP A 315 -11.78 27.51 11.16
CA ASP A 315 -12.97 28.03 11.85
C ASP A 315 -13.61 27.04 12.84
N THR A 316 -13.10 25.80 12.96
CA THR A 316 -13.41 24.89 14.06
C THR A 316 -12.23 24.72 15.04
N PRO A 317 -11.80 25.77 15.78
CA PRO A 317 -10.82 25.62 16.86
C PRO A 317 -11.40 24.83 18.04
N ILE A 318 -10.52 24.28 18.87
CA ILE A 318 -10.93 23.59 20.11
C ILE A 318 -11.64 24.59 21.04
N PRO A 319 -12.77 24.23 21.68
CA PRO A 319 -13.50 25.14 22.56
C PRO A 319 -12.60 25.75 23.64
N LEU A 320 -12.53 27.09 23.67
CA LEU A 320 -11.68 27.84 24.59
C LEU A 320 -11.89 27.44 26.07
N VAL A 321 -13.15 27.16 26.44
CA VAL A 321 -13.55 26.69 27.79
C VAL A 321 -12.82 25.39 28.17
N LEU A 322 -12.68 24.44 27.23
CA LEU A 322 -11.98 23.18 27.47
C LEU A 322 -10.48 23.43 27.70
N SER A 323 -9.84 24.26 26.87
CA SER A 323 -8.42 24.57 27.04
C SER A 323 -8.12 25.36 28.32
N ILE A 324 -9.06 26.21 28.77
CA ILE A 324 -8.95 26.91 30.06
C ILE A 324 -9.08 25.93 31.22
N HIS A 325 -10.07 25.02 31.20
CA HIS A 325 -10.25 24.03 32.28
C HIS A 325 -9.10 23.03 32.36
N LEU A 326 -8.57 22.53 31.25
CA LEU A 326 -7.39 21.65 31.25
C LEU A 326 -6.19 22.33 31.92
N ASN A 327 -5.96 23.61 31.64
CA ASN A 327 -4.88 24.39 32.24
C ASN A 327 -5.12 24.68 33.73
N GLN A 328 -6.38 24.83 34.16
CA GLN A 328 -6.74 24.94 35.58
C GLN A 328 -6.49 23.63 36.33
N VAL A 329 -6.94 22.49 35.79
CA VAL A 329 -6.73 21.16 36.40
C VAL A 329 -5.24 20.83 36.48
N LEU A 330 -4.47 21.08 35.41
CA LEU A 330 -3.03 20.87 35.41
C LEU A 330 -2.31 21.77 36.42
N GLY A 331 -2.78 23.01 36.60
CA GLY A 331 -2.28 23.94 37.63
C GLY A 331 -2.59 23.47 39.05
N LEU A 332 -3.81 23.01 39.32
CA LEU A 332 -4.21 22.46 40.62
C LEU A 332 -3.42 21.20 40.97
N TYR A 333 -3.23 20.29 40.02
CA TYR A 333 -2.43 19.09 40.19
C TYR A 333 -0.97 19.42 40.54
N LEU A 334 -0.32 20.34 39.81
CA LEU A 334 1.04 20.78 40.11
C LEU A 334 1.17 21.57 41.44
N LEU A 335 0.08 22.09 42.01
CA LEU A 335 0.04 22.61 43.38
C LEU A 335 -0.13 21.52 44.44
N ALA A 336 -0.80 20.41 44.12
CA ALA A 336 -1.09 19.32 45.06
C ALA A 336 0.07 18.33 45.25
N ILE A 337 0.95 18.17 44.25
CA ILE A 337 2.11 17.26 44.29
C ILE A 337 3.09 17.55 45.44
N PRO A 338 3.53 18.78 45.74
CA PRO A 338 4.62 18.97 46.70
C PRO A 338 4.29 18.57 48.15
N PRO A 339 3.09 18.85 48.70
CA PRO A 339 2.68 18.29 50.00
C PRO A 339 2.76 16.76 50.08
N GLN A 340 2.47 16.05 48.98
CA GLN A 340 2.54 14.59 48.91
C GLN A 340 3.99 14.07 48.84
N LEU A 341 4.89 14.78 48.16
CA LEU A 341 6.31 14.38 48.04
C LEU A 341 7.15 14.76 49.27
N VAL A 342 6.78 15.80 50.02
CA VAL A 342 7.57 16.29 51.17
C VAL A 342 7.64 15.27 52.32
N SER A 343 6.61 14.44 52.52
CA SER A 343 6.58 13.40 53.56
C SER A 343 7.58 12.26 53.31
N SER A 344 7.86 11.92 52.05
CA SER A 344 8.70 10.78 51.65
C SER A 344 10.09 11.17 51.15
N LEU A 345 10.24 12.35 50.52
CA LEU A 345 11.48 12.80 49.89
C LEU A 345 12.09 14.06 50.53
N GLY A 346 11.34 14.77 51.39
CA GLY A 346 11.79 16.01 52.02
C GLY A 346 12.34 17.02 50.99
N TRP A 347 13.56 17.52 51.23
CA TRP A 347 14.23 18.47 50.34
C TRP A 347 14.43 17.99 48.88
N MET A 348 14.39 16.67 48.61
CA MET A 348 14.39 16.15 47.23
C MET A 348 13.06 16.33 46.49
N ALA A 349 11.96 16.64 47.18
CA ALA A 349 10.68 17.00 46.56
C ALA A 349 10.79 18.25 45.65
N VAL A 350 11.70 19.18 45.96
CA VAL A 350 11.90 20.43 45.19
C VAL A 350 12.43 20.16 43.76
N PRO A 351 13.57 19.48 43.54
CA PRO A 351 14.03 19.16 42.20
C PRO A 351 13.09 18.18 41.47
N VAL A 352 12.45 17.23 42.18
CA VAL A 352 11.47 16.32 41.57
C VAL A 352 10.26 17.10 41.04
N THR A 353 9.68 18.00 41.85
CA THR A 353 8.58 18.88 41.40
C THR A 353 8.99 19.72 40.19
N ALA A 354 10.21 20.25 40.17
CA ALA A 354 10.71 21.04 39.03
C ALA A 354 10.78 20.22 37.72
N ILE A 355 11.27 18.98 37.78
CA ILE A 355 11.34 18.07 36.62
C ILE A 355 9.91 17.70 36.15
N VAL A 356 9.03 17.36 37.09
CA VAL A 356 7.63 17.00 36.81
C VAL A 356 6.87 18.17 36.17
N ALA A 357 6.99 19.37 36.75
CA ALA A 357 6.41 20.59 36.20
C ALA A 357 6.98 20.96 34.81
N PHE A 358 8.27 20.67 34.55
CA PHE A 358 8.89 20.88 33.25
C PHE A 358 8.26 19.99 32.16
N PHE A 359 8.11 18.69 32.39
CA PHE A 359 7.46 17.81 31.41
C PHE A 359 6.01 18.22 31.14
N PHE A 360 5.22 18.44 32.19
CA PHE A 360 3.80 18.78 32.03
C PHE A 360 3.57 20.16 31.39
N CYS A 361 4.26 21.20 31.84
CA CYS A 361 4.16 22.52 31.19
C CYS A 361 4.76 22.51 29.78
N GLY A 362 5.76 21.66 29.53
CA GLY A 362 6.35 21.41 28.22
C GLY A 362 5.33 20.87 27.21
N ILE A 363 4.67 19.76 27.55
CA ILE A 363 3.66 19.14 26.69
C ILE A 363 2.48 20.08 26.44
N ASP A 364 1.97 20.75 27.48
CA ASP A 364 0.90 21.76 27.36
C ASP A 364 1.27 22.90 26.38
N ALA A 365 2.48 23.46 26.51
CA ALA A 365 2.90 24.57 25.64
C ALA A 365 3.20 24.12 24.19
N ILE A 366 3.82 22.96 23.97
CA ILE A 366 4.00 22.35 22.63
C ILE A 366 2.63 22.10 21.97
N SER A 367 1.71 21.53 22.74
CA SER A 367 0.31 21.29 22.37
C SER A 367 -0.39 22.60 21.99
N SER A 368 -0.17 23.68 22.74
CA SER A 368 -0.70 25.01 22.40
C SER A 368 -0.17 25.54 21.06
N GLU A 369 1.13 25.45 20.79
CA GLU A 369 1.72 25.93 19.53
C GLU A 369 1.20 25.13 18.31
N LEU A 370 1.10 23.79 18.42
CA LEU A 370 0.57 22.94 17.33
C LEU A 370 -0.90 23.22 16.97
N SER A 371 -1.66 23.92 17.81
CA SER A 371 -3.11 24.08 17.65
C SER A 371 -3.56 25.12 16.61
N GLU A 372 -2.65 25.98 16.12
CA GLU A 372 -2.92 27.00 15.11
C GLU A 372 -2.02 26.86 13.84
N PRO A 373 -2.12 25.76 13.08
CA PRO A 373 -1.15 25.41 12.03
C PRO A 373 -0.98 26.41 10.88
N PHE A 374 -1.88 27.40 10.75
CA PHE A 374 -1.83 28.46 9.73
C PHE A 374 -1.28 29.80 10.24
N GLY A 375 -0.69 29.85 11.43
CA GLY A 375 -0.21 31.07 12.07
C GLY A 375 1.09 31.66 11.52
N ARG A 376 1.96 32.08 12.45
CA ARG A 376 3.27 32.74 12.24
C ARG A 376 4.33 32.31 13.27
N HIS A 377 4.07 31.28 14.09
CA HIS A 377 5.04 30.69 15.02
C HIS A 377 6.07 29.82 14.28
N LEU A 378 7.16 29.46 14.98
CA LEU A 378 8.26 28.68 14.42
C LEU A 378 7.85 27.27 13.97
N HIS A 379 6.79 26.72 14.58
CA HIS A 379 6.32 25.34 14.39
C HIS A 379 5.05 25.26 13.50
N ASP A 380 4.58 26.40 12.99
CA ASP A 380 3.44 26.48 12.07
C ASP A 380 3.86 26.09 10.64
N LEU A 381 2.87 25.86 9.77
CA LEU A 381 3.15 25.48 8.39
C LEU A 381 3.81 26.62 7.61
N PRO A 382 4.93 26.37 6.88
CA PRO A 382 5.69 27.41 6.18
C PRO A 382 5.03 27.83 4.85
N MET A 383 3.79 28.31 4.92
CA MET A 383 2.96 28.67 3.76
C MET A 383 3.62 29.70 2.83
N ASP A 384 4.45 30.62 3.35
CA ASP A 384 5.20 31.57 2.54
C ASP A 384 6.23 30.87 1.64
N GLN A 385 6.89 29.82 2.14
CA GLN A 385 7.81 28.98 1.37
C GLN A 385 7.03 28.12 0.36
N TYR A 386 5.92 27.52 0.77
CA TYR A 386 5.09 26.71 -0.12
C TYR A 386 4.51 27.52 -1.30
N CYS A 387 4.15 28.78 -1.09
CA CYS A 387 3.74 29.70 -2.17
C CYS A 387 4.93 30.12 -3.05
N LEU A 388 6.09 30.43 -2.46
CA LEU A 388 7.33 30.72 -3.20
C LEU A 388 7.70 29.60 -4.18
N ASP A 389 7.60 28.35 -3.75
CA ASP A 389 8.03 27.21 -4.56
C ASP A 389 7.04 26.92 -5.70
N MET A 390 5.72 27.05 -5.48
CA MET A 390 4.73 27.02 -6.58
C MET A 390 4.97 28.12 -7.63
N ILE A 391 5.36 29.33 -7.20
CA ILE A 391 5.65 30.44 -8.12
C ILE A 391 6.92 30.16 -8.95
N LYS A 392 7.97 29.57 -8.35
CA LYS A 392 9.18 29.17 -9.08
C LYS A 392 8.87 28.08 -10.11
N GLU A 393 8.15 27.04 -9.70
CA GLU A 393 7.75 25.96 -10.61
C GLU A 393 6.93 26.48 -11.81
N ALA A 394 6.06 27.47 -11.61
CA ALA A 394 5.35 28.12 -12.70
C ALA A 394 6.25 28.96 -13.64
N GLN A 395 7.34 29.54 -13.12
CA GLN A 395 8.37 30.19 -13.94
C GLN A 395 9.20 29.16 -14.74
N ASP A 396 9.51 28.00 -14.15
CA ASP A 396 10.21 26.90 -14.82
C ASP A 396 9.32 26.21 -15.89
N ILE A 397 8.00 26.22 -15.71
CA ILE A 397 6.99 25.80 -16.69
C ILE A 397 6.77 26.87 -17.80
N GLY A 398 7.32 28.07 -17.65
CA GLY A 398 7.29 29.14 -18.66
C GLY A 398 6.04 30.04 -18.66
N GLY A 399 5.04 29.77 -17.81
CA GLY A 399 3.72 30.43 -17.86
C GLY A 399 3.61 31.82 -17.24
N MET A 400 4.71 32.58 -17.08
CA MET A 400 4.74 33.85 -16.35
C MET A 400 5.08 35.04 -17.27
N PRO A 401 4.38 36.19 -17.12
CA PRO A 401 4.62 37.36 -17.97
C PRO A 401 6.09 37.80 -18.04
N SER A 402 6.56 38.02 -19.26
CA SER A 402 7.91 38.54 -19.54
C SER A 402 8.22 39.92 -18.90
N SER A 403 7.17 40.61 -18.43
CA SER A 403 7.25 41.89 -17.72
C SER A 403 7.54 41.77 -16.20
N ILE A 404 7.58 40.57 -15.63
CA ILE A 404 7.85 40.34 -14.20
C ILE A 404 9.33 39.98 -13.99
N SER A 405 10.14 40.94 -13.56
CA SER A 405 11.55 40.66 -13.22
C SER A 405 11.67 39.69 -12.04
N ARG A 406 12.58 38.71 -12.18
CA ARG A 406 12.95 37.72 -11.15
C ARG A 406 13.28 38.36 -9.79
N ASP A 407 13.89 39.55 -9.82
CA ASP A 407 14.34 40.27 -8.62
C ASP A 407 13.18 40.91 -7.83
N ALA A 408 12.03 41.16 -8.45
CA ALA A 408 10.93 41.88 -7.82
C ALA A 408 10.19 41.02 -6.78
N LEU A 409 9.73 39.82 -7.16
CA LEU A 409 9.07 38.90 -6.24
C LEU A 409 10.04 38.30 -5.21
N GLY A 410 11.28 38.03 -5.63
CA GLY A 410 12.31 37.51 -4.72
C GLY A 410 12.50 38.41 -3.51
N ASN A 411 12.77 39.70 -3.75
CA ASN A 411 13.09 40.64 -2.67
C ASN A 411 11.90 40.95 -1.73
N GLY A 412 10.65 40.78 -2.14
CA GLY A 412 9.49 40.94 -1.26
C GLY A 412 9.38 39.80 -0.22
N LEU A 413 9.52 38.56 -0.68
CA LEU A 413 9.32 37.36 0.13
C LEU A 413 10.57 36.90 0.90
N THR A 414 11.79 37.20 0.43
CA THR A 414 13.03 36.78 1.12
C THR A 414 13.52 37.72 2.22
N ASN A 415 13.11 39.00 2.22
CA ASN A 415 13.61 39.99 3.18
C ASN A 415 12.84 40.05 4.51
N ARG A 416 11.87 39.14 4.72
CA ARG A 416 11.25 38.95 6.04
C ARG A 416 12.04 37.93 6.86
N PRO A 417 12.16 38.09 8.19
CA PRO A 417 12.80 37.11 9.07
C PRO A 417 11.87 35.90 9.30
N SER A 418 11.48 35.24 8.21
CA SER A 418 11.12 33.82 8.25
C SER A 418 12.30 33.08 8.88
N TYR A 419 12.04 32.21 9.86
CA TYR A 419 13.09 31.38 10.48
C TYR A 419 13.59 30.36 9.45
N SER A 420 14.49 30.81 8.57
CA SER A 420 14.94 30.03 7.44
C SER A 420 15.64 28.76 7.93
N PHE A 421 15.03 27.62 7.68
CA PHE A 421 15.76 26.34 7.64
C PHE A 421 16.70 26.41 6.44
N LYS A 422 17.85 27.09 6.61
CA LYS A 422 18.85 27.23 5.55
C LYS A 422 19.32 25.81 5.20
N PRO A 423 19.18 25.35 3.94
CA PRO A 423 19.92 24.20 3.50
C PRO A 423 21.40 24.52 3.73
N THR A 424 22.06 23.76 4.59
CA THR A 424 23.51 23.89 4.75
C THR A 424 24.14 23.61 3.40
N PRO A 425 24.96 24.52 2.83
CA PRO A 425 25.59 24.28 1.55
C PRO A 425 26.58 23.12 1.73
N VAL A 426 26.18 21.94 1.27
CA VAL A 426 26.95 20.70 1.42
C VAL A 426 28.24 20.83 0.62
N ARG A 427 29.31 21.28 1.28
CA ARG A 427 30.68 21.06 0.80
C ARG A 427 30.86 19.54 0.73
N GLY A 428 31.28 19.05 -0.43
CA GLY A 428 31.22 17.62 -0.80
C GLY A 428 32.18 16.71 -0.04
N ALA A 429 31.95 16.55 1.26
CA ALA A 429 32.66 15.65 2.18
C ALA A 429 31.71 15.06 3.24
N ASP A 430 30.81 15.86 3.81
CA ASP A 430 29.90 15.45 4.89
C ASP A 430 28.58 14.82 4.38
N TRP A 431 28.69 13.71 3.63
CA TRP A 431 27.55 12.81 3.42
C TRP A 431 27.45 11.83 4.60
N LYS A 432 26.65 12.19 5.62
CA LYS A 432 26.06 11.14 6.48
C LYS A 432 24.94 10.48 5.67
N PRO A 433 24.92 9.14 5.53
CA PRO A 433 23.79 8.49 4.90
C PRO A 433 22.53 8.77 5.72
N SER A 434 21.48 9.24 5.06
CA SER A 434 20.12 9.16 5.60
C SER A 434 19.80 7.70 5.90
N CYS A 435 19.04 7.45 6.97
CA CYS A 435 18.64 6.09 7.34
C CYS A 435 18.02 5.38 6.13
N PHE A 436 18.49 4.16 5.85
CA PHE A 436 18.00 3.38 4.73
C PHE A 436 16.67 2.75 5.15
N VAL A 437 15.56 3.48 4.96
CA VAL A 437 14.22 2.93 5.16
C VAL A 437 13.99 1.89 4.06
N VAL A 438 13.71 0.66 4.48
CA VAL A 438 13.58 -0.48 3.57
C VAL A 438 12.21 -0.47 2.89
N GLU A 439 11.19 0.00 3.60
CA GLU A 439 9.80 0.14 3.16
C GLU A 439 9.68 1.08 1.93
N ASP A 440 10.31 2.27 1.96
CA ASP A 440 10.44 3.20 0.81
C ASP A 440 10.90 2.52 -0.50
N VAL A 441 11.69 1.46 -0.39
CA VAL A 441 12.24 0.70 -1.53
C VAL A 441 11.27 -0.41 -1.96
N GLU A 442 10.56 -1.02 -1.03
CA GLU A 442 9.51 -2.01 -1.32
C GLU A 442 8.28 -1.36 -1.96
N GLU A 443 7.85 -0.19 -1.50
CA GLU A 443 6.78 0.59 -2.13
C GLU A 443 7.16 1.05 -3.55
N ARG A 444 8.37 1.60 -3.73
CA ARG A 444 8.81 2.10 -5.04
C ARG A 444 9.11 0.98 -6.04
N ASP A 445 9.91 0.00 -5.65
CA ASP A 445 10.47 -0.98 -6.59
C ASP A 445 9.89 -2.39 -6.47
N GLY A 446 9.07 -2.67 -5.45
CA GLY A 446 8.55 -4.02 -5.18
C GLY A 446 9.66 -5.01 -4.84
N ILE A 447 10.75 -4.55 -4.20
CA ILE A 447 11.92 -5.38 -3.88
C ILE A 447 12.36 -5.23 -2.42
N ARG A 448 12.48 -6.37 -1.74
CA ARG A 448 13.21 -6.54 -0.48
C ARG A 448 14.47 -7.37 -0.71
N LEU A 449 15.59 -7.01 -0.08
CA LEU A 449 16.91 -7.63 -0.26
C LEU A 449 17.47 -8.11 1.07
N SER A 450 17.94 -9.37 1.15
CA SER A 450 18.61 -9.90 2.35
C SER A 450 19.82 -9.06 2.79
N TRP A 451 20.54 -8.47 1.84
CA TRP A 451 21.66 -7.56 2.07
C TRP A 451 21.55 -6.33 1.14
N ASN A 452 21.54 -5.13 1.71
CA ASN A 452 21.52 -3.87 0.94
C ASN A 452 22.92 -3.30 0.66
N VAL A 453 23.99 -3.84 1.23
CA VAL A 453 25.39 -3.60 0.85
C VAL A 453 26.06 -4.95 0.61
N TRP A 454 26.74 -5.10 -0.53
CA TRP A 454 27.20 -6.41 -0.99
C TRP A 454 28.70 -6.62 -0.75
N PRO A 455 29.13 -7.78 -0.22
CA PRO A 455 30.55 -8.10 -0.08
C PRO A 455 31.25 -8.13 -1.44
N SER A 456 32.44 -7.54 -1.52
CA SER A 456 33.20 -7.36 -2.77
C SER A 456 33.84 -8.63 -3.36
N SER A 457 33.81 -9.76 -2.65
CA SER A 457 34.47 -11.01 -3.09
C SER A 457 33.67 -12.26 -2.75
N ARG A 458 33.80 -13.29 -3.59
CA ARG A 458 33.13 -14.60 -3.43
C ARG A 458 33.37 -15.23 -2.04
N ILE A 459 34.60 -15.10 -1.51
CA ILE A 459 34.98 -15.68 -0.21
C ILE A 459 34.18 -15.03 0.93
N GLU A 460 34.04 -13.70 0.93
CA GLU A 460 33.28 -13.03 1.99
C GLU A 460 31.77 -13.19 1.79
N ALA A 461 31.28 -13.27 0.54
CA ALA A 461 29.89 -13.64 0.23
C ALA A 461 29.51 -15.05 0.75
N THR A 462 30.42 -16.03 0.69
CA THR A 462 30.20 -17.34 1.33
C THR A 462 30.21 -17.25 2.86
N ARG A 463 30.91 -16.26 3.45
CA ARG A 463 30.99 -16.04 4.90
C ARG A 463 29.85 -15.23 5.48
N THR A 464 29.04 -14.52 4.69
CA THR A 464 27.80 -13.89 5.17
C THR A 464 26.68 -14.89 5.44
N VAL A 465 26.86 -16.16 5.02
CA VAL A 465 25.97 -17.33 5.23
C VAL A 465 24.62 -17.23 4.52
N VAL A 466 23.84 -16.19 4.79
CA VAL A 466 22.62 -15.87 4.02
C VAL A 466 23.06 -15.36 2.64
N PRO A 467 22.58 -15.94 1.52
CA PRO A 467 22.96 -15.51 0.18
C PRO A 467 22.41 -14.12 -0.16
N ILE A 468 23.09 -13.39 -1.03
CA ILE A 468 22.53 -12.17 -1.63
C ILE A 468 21.29 -12.58 -2.42
N SER A 469 20.12 -12.10 -2.03
CA SER A 469 18.86 -12.53 -2.61
C SER A 469 17.79 -11.46 -2.46
N ALA A 470 16.83 -11.49 -3.39
CA ALA A 470 15.76 -10.51 -3.53
C ALA A 470 14.41 -11.22 -3.51
N LEU A 471 13.47 -10.73 -2.72
CA LEU A 471 12.04 -10.97 -2.97
C LEU A 471 11.58 -9.85 -3.91
N TYR A 472 11.03 -10.22 -5.07
CA TYR A 472 10.58 -9.29 -6.10
C TYR A 472 9.10 -9.52 -6.43
N VAL A 473 8.32 -8.44 -6.43
CA VAL A 473 6.90 -8.40 -6.75
C VAL A 473 6.70 -7.79 -8.15
N PRO A 474 6.82 -8.58 -9.26
CA PRO A 474 6.75 -8.08 -10.63
C PRO A 474 5.49 -7.28 -10.99
N PHE A 475 4.38 -7.42 -10.25
CA PHE A 475 3.11 -6.73 -10.54
C PHE A 475 2.65 -5.81 -9.38
N LYS A 476 3.56 -5.35 -8.50
CA LYS A 476 3.21 -4.43 -7.38
C LYS A 476 2.44 -3.21 -7.91
N GLU A 477 1.25 -2.93 -7.38
CA GLU A 477 0.45 -1.79 -7.85
C GLU A 477 1.07 -0.46 -7.39
N ARG A 478 1.03 0.56 -8.27
CA ARG A 478 1.54 1.92 -8.03
C ARG A 478 0.75 2.93 -8.87
N GLU A 479 0.01 3.81 -8.19
CA GLU A 479 -0.80 4.88 -8.81
C GLU A 479 0.06 5.99 -9.45
N ASP A 480 1.31 6.16 -9.00
CA ASP A 480 2.16 7.29 -9.37
C ASP A 480 3.00 7.08 -10.65
N LEU A 481 2.76 5.99 -11.38
CA LEU A 481 3.46 5.63 -12.62
C LEU A 481 2.75 6.23 -13.85
N PRO A 482 3.43 7.05 -14.68
CA PRO A 482 2.84 7.58 -15.91
C PRO A 482 2.69 6.49 -16.99
N PRO A 483 1.65 6.54 -17.84
CA PRO A 483 1.46 5.56 -18.91
C PRO A 483 2.50 5.74 -20.02
N VAL A 484 3.45 4.80 -20.14
CA VAL A 484 4.52 4.85 -21.14
C VAL A 484 4.08 4.12 -22.42
N LEU A 485 3.55 4.89 -23.38
CA LEU A 485 2.95 4.37 -24.63
C LEU A 485 3.96 4.27 -25.79
N TYR A 486 5.18 3.78 -25.53
CA TYR A 486 6.23 3.59 -26.54
C TYR A 486 7.15 2.39 -26.26
N GLU A 487 7.87 1.95 -27.28
CA GLU A 487 8.77 0.80 -27.21
C GLU A 487 10.01 1.08 -26.32
N PRO A 488 10.42 0.14 -25.45
CA PRO A 488 11.57 0.32 -24.55
C PRO A 488 12.91 0.35 -25.30
N VAL A 489 13.78 1.30 -24.94
CA VAL A 489 15.09 1.46 -25.57
C VAL A 489 16.07 0.38 -25.07
N THR A 490 16.34 -0.62 -25.91
CA THR A 490 17.24 -1.75 -25.56
C THR A 490 18.71 -1.50 -25.94
N CYS A 491 19.63 -1.97 -25.09
CA CYS A 491 21.07 -2.00 -25.36
C CYS A 491 21.39 -2.99 -26.49
N LYS A 492 22.15 -2.55 -27.50
CA LYS A 492 22.51 -3.39 -28.67
C LYS A 492 23.39 -4.59 -28.31
N ALA A 493 24.19 -4.49 -27.24
CA ALA A 493 25.15 -5.53 -26.84
C ALA A 493 24.55 -6.57 -25.85
N CYS A 494 23.87 -6.12 -24.79
CA CYS A 494 23.40 -7.00 -23.71
C CYS A 494 21.87 -7.04 -23.54
N ARG A 495 21.10 -6.33 -24.39
CA ARG A 495 19.62 -6.24 -24.35
C ARG A 495 18.98 -5.63 -23.10
N SER A 496 19.74 -5.35 -22.04
CA SER A 496 19.30 -4.49 -20.92
C SER A 496 18.67 -3.19 -21.41
N ILE A 497 17.62 -2.73 -20.73
CA ILE A 497 16.81 -1.57 -21.10
C ILE A 497 17.39 -0.29 -20.46
N LEU A 498 17.22 0.84 -21.13
CA LEU A 498 17.52 2.19 -20.64
C LEU A 498 16.86 2.43 -19.27
N ASN A 499 17.61 3.04 -18.35
CA ASN A 499 17.27 3.16 -16.94
C ASN A 499 18.04 4.32 -16.27
N PRO A 500 17.66 4.81 -15.08
CA PRO A 500 18.24 6.01 -14.47
C PRO A 500 19.73 5.91 -14.08
N TYR A 501 20.34 4.72 -14.15
CA TYR A 501 21.78 4.52 -13.91
C TYR A 501 22.62 4.52 -15.20
N CYS A 502 22.02 4.74 -16.37
CA CYS A 502 22.74 4.91 -17.63
C CYS A 502 23.42 6.29 -17.67
N GLN A 503 24.71 6.33 -18.01
CA GLN A 503 25.39 7.61 -18.25
C GLN A 503 25.01 8.14 -19.63
N ILE A 504 24.56 9.38 -19.71
CA ILE A 504 24.10 10.01 -20.95
C ILE A 504 25.07 11.09 -21.45
N ASP A 505 25.30 11.11 -22.76
CA ASP A 505 25.96 12.19 -23.47
C ASP A 505 24.94 12.87 -24.38
N VAL A 506 24.37 13.96 -23.87
CA VAL A 506 23.39 14.80 -24.58
C VAL A 506 23.99 15.48 -25.81
N ARG A 507 25.31 15.73 -25.86
CA ARG A 507 25.99 16.35 -27.00
C ARG A 507 26.21 15.35 -28.13
N GLY A 508 26.69 14.15 -27.80
CA GLY A 508 26.85 13.04 -28.74
C GLY A 508 25.55 12.33 -29.10
N LYS A 509 24.47 12.55 -28.34
CA LYS A 509 23.20 11.79 -28.37
C LYS A 509 23.42 10.28 -28.20
N LEU A 510 24.31 9.95 -27.26
CA LEU A 510 24.68 8.60 -26.87
C LEU A 510 24.32 8.32 -25.41
N TRP A 511 24.18 7.05 -25.06
CA TRP A 511 24.13 6.55 -23.69
C TRP A 511 25.05 5.35 -23.49
N ILE A 512 25.57 5.19 -22.28
CA ILE A 512 26.44 4.10 -21.88
C ILE A 512 25.63 3.16 -20.98
N CYS A 513 25.49 1.91 -21.42
CA CYS A 513 24.75 0.89 -20.69
C CYS A 513 25.57 0.41 -19.46
N PRO A 514 25.06 0.51 -18.21
CA PRO A 514 25.86 0.24 -17.01
C PRO A 514 26.25 -1.24 -16.87
N PHE A 515 25.49 -2.17 -17.46
CA PHE A 515 25.73 -3.61 -17.39
C PHE A 515 26.93 -4.08 -18.22
N CYS A 516 27.08 -3.56 -19.44
CA CYS A 516 28.12 -3.99 -20.38
C CYS A 516 29.17 -2.92 -20.72
N LEU A 517 28.90 -1.65 -20.37
CA LEU A 517 29.69 -0.45 -20.72
C LEU A 517 29.73 -0.13 -22.23
N SER A 518 28.84 -0.72 -23.03
CA SER A 518 28.71 -0.38 -24.46
C SER A 518 28.07 1.00 -24.66
N ARG A 519 28.59 1.74 -25.64
CA ARG A 519 28.00 3.01 -26.11
C ARG A 519 26.89 2.70 -27.11
N ASN A 520 25.71 3.25 -26.87
CA ASN A 520 24.52 3.08 -27.69
C ASN A 520 24.05 4.47 -28.15
N ALA A 521 23.54 4.59 -29.38
CA ALA A 521 22.89 5.81 -29.84
C ALA A 521 21.43 5.83 -29.38
N PHE A 522 20.90 7.02 -29.10
CA PHE A 522 19.47 7.18 -28.86
C PHE A 522 18.64 6.95 -30.14
N PRO A 523 17.38 6.49 -30.02
CA PRO A 523 16.46 6.37 -31.14
C PRO A 523 16.00 7.75 -31.66
N PRO A 524 15.47 7.85 -32.89
CA PRO A 524 15.07 9.14 -33.49
C PRO A 524 14.03 9.93 -32.70
N HIS A 525 13.18 9.28 -31.89
CA HIS A 525 12.19 9.98 -31.06
C HIS A 525 12.79 10.68 -29.83
N TYR A 526 14.04 10.39 -29.45
CA TYR A 526 14.81 11.15 -28.45
C TYR A 526 15.82 12.12 -29.09
N LYS A 527 15.53 12.59 -30.31
CA LYS A 527 16.34 13.62 -30.98
C LYS A 527 16.50 14.87 -30.12
N ASP A 528 15.47 15.26 -29.38
CA ASP A 528 15.39 16.55 -28.67
C ASP A 528 15.55 16.39 -27.13
N ILE A 529 16.24 15.31 -26.72
CA ILE A 529 16.67 15.08 -25.33
C ILE A 529 17.59 16.20 -24.83
N SER A 530 17.39 16.63 -23.59
CA SER A 530 18.22 17.65 -22.93
C SER A 530 18.35 17.35 -21.42
N ASN A 531 19.16 18.13 -20.70
CA ASN A 531 19.25 18.00 -19.24
C ASN A 531 17.97 18.43 -18.50
N THR A 532 17.05 19.16 -19.16
CA THR A 532 15.74 19.54 -18.62
C THR A 532 14.60 18.68 -19.18
N ASN A 533 14.76 18.15 -20.40
CA ASN A 533 13.82 17.26 -21.07
C ASN A 533 14.42 15.84 -21.15
N LEU A 534 14.26 15.08 -20.06
CA LEU A 534 14.65 13.68 -19.98
C LEU A 534 13.41 12.78 -20.09
N PRO A 535 13.48 11.65 -20.84
CA PRO A 535 12.41 10.67 -20.89
C PRO A 535 12.24 9.96 -19.54
N ALA A 536 11.07 9.38 -19.32
CA ALA A 536 10.62 8.93 -18.00
C ALA A 536 11.55 7.88 -17.37
N GLU A 537 12.05 6.94 -18.16
CA GLU A 537 12.98 5.88 -17.73
C GLU A 537 14.39 6.37 -17.36
N LEU A 538 14.70 7.66 -17.54
CA LEU A 538 15.93 8.28 -17.04
C LEU A 538 15.71 9.09 -15.75
N LEU A 539 14.47 9.31 -15.32
CA LEU A 539 14.17 10.04 -14.09
C LEU A 539 14.38 9.14 -12.85
N PRO A 540 15.14 9.57 -11.82
CA PRO A 540 15.38 8.74 -10.62
C PRO A 540 14.14 8.32 -9.82
N LYS A 541 12.96 8.91 -10.05
CA LYS A 541 11.67 8.45 -9.48
C LYS A 541 11.18 7.13 -10.08
N TYR A 542 11.55 6.86 -11.34
CA TYR A 542 11.06 5.73 -12.14
C TYR A 542 12.18 4.68 -12.34
N THR A 543 12.81 4.27 -11.24
CA THR A 543 13.63 3.06 -11.16
C THR A 543 12.84 1.81 -11.53
N THR A 544 11.54 1.82 -11.21
CA THR A 544 10.51 0.93 -11.74
C THR A 544 9.60 1.71 -12.69
N ILE A 545 9.33 1.14 -13.86
CA ILE A 545 8.50 1.74 -14.92
C ILE A 545 7.82 0.65 -15.77
N GLU A 546 6.67 0.96 -16.38
CA GLU A 546 5.91 0.02 -17.20
C GLU A 546 5.60 0.58 -18.59
N TYR A 547 6.07 -0.12 -19.63
CA TYR A 547 5.85 0.18 -21.04
C TYR A 547 4.64 -0.57 -21.57
N THR A 548 3.77 0.12 -22.30
CA THR A 548 2.70 -0.49 -23.11
C THR A 548 3.22 -0.62 -24.54
N LEU A 549 3.30 -1.86 -25.04
CA LEU A 549 3.95 -2.13 -26.32
C LEU A 549 3.03 -1.87 -27.52
N SER A 550 3.69 -1.54 -28.62
CA SER A 550 3.26 -1.54 -30.03
C SER A 550 2.08 -2.38 -30.45
N ARG A 551 2.21 -3.63 -30.01
CA ARG A 551 1.61 -4.79 -30.63
C ARG A 551 0.34 -5.15 -29.87
N PRO A 552 -0.84 -5.13 -30.51
CA PRO A 552 -2.05 -5.64 -29.89
C PRO A 552 -1.95 -7.15 -29.69
N VAL A 553 -2.59 -7.64 -28.63
CA VAL A 553 -2.71 -9.07 -28.37
C VAL A 553 -3.71 -9.67 -29.36
N GLN A 554 -3.37 -10.80 -29.99
CA GLN A 554 -4.21 -11.43 -31.03
C GLN A 554 -5.26 -12.40 -30.48
N VAL A 555 -5.16 -12.80 -29.21
CA VAL A 555 -6.03 -13.78 -28.55
C VAL A 555 -6.43 -13.22 -27.18
N PRO A 556 -7.71 -12.94 -26.93
CA PRO A 556 -8.18 -12.49 -25.61
C PRO A 556 -7.96 -13.58 -24.55
N PRO A 557 -7.98 -13.25 -23.26
CA PRO A 557 -7.77 -14.24 -22.20
C PRO A 557 -8.82 -15.37 -22.29
N ILE A 558 -8.35 -16.61 -22.09
CA ILE A 558 -9.17 -17.83 -22.21
C ILE A 558 -9.41 -18.43 -20.83
N PHE A 559 -10.65 -18.79 -20.52
CA PHE A 559 -11.07 -19.39 -19.25
C PHE A 559 -11.78 -20.73 -19.51
N LEU A 560 -11.13 -21.83 -19.12
CA LEU A 560 -11.61 -23.19 -19.33
C LEU A 560 -12.00 -23.81 -17.98
N PHE A 561 -13.30 -23.94 -17.75
CA PHE A 561 -13.86 -24.54 -16.54
C PHE A 561 -13.82 -26.07 -16.66
N VAL A 562 -13.20 -26.74 -15.70
CA VAL A 562 -13.09 -28.21 -15.62
C VAL A 562 -13.76 -28.68 -14.34
N VAL A 563 -15.01 -29.12 -14.45
CA VAL A 563 -15.94 -29.27 -13.32
C VAL A 563 -16.20 -30.74 -13.01
N ASP A 564 -15.95 -31.14 -11.77
CA ASP A 564 -16.35 -32.44 -11.24
C ASP A 564 -17.88 -32.57 -11.06
N THR A 565 -18.44 -33.71 -11.49
CA THR A 565 -19.85 -34.08 -11.30
C THR A 565 -20.04 -35.18 -10.25
N CYS A 566 -18.96 -35.70 -9.65
CA CYS A 566 -18.99 -36.69 -8.57
C CYS A 566 -19.10 -36.06 -7.16
N LEU A 567 -19.73 -34.89 -7.07
CA LEU A 567 -20.00 -34.11 -5.84
C LEU A 567 -21.34 -34.48 -5.20
N ASP A 568 -21.56 -34.04 -3.97
CA ASP A 568 -22.88 -34.06 -3.30
C ASP A 568 -23.78 -32.89 -3.72
N ALA A 569 -25.09 -33.04 -3.50
CA ALA A 569 -26.10 -32.18 -4.13
C ALA A 569 -25.99 -30.70 -3.71
N GLU A 570 -25.70 -30.43 -2.43
CA GLU A 570 -25.54 -29.08 -1.89
C GLU A 570 -24.26 -28.42 -2.42
N ASP A 571 -23.13 -29.13 -2.40
CA ASP A 571 -21.85 -28.66 -2.96
C ASP A 571 -21.92 -28.44 -4.47
N PHE A 572 -22.57 -29.34 -5.21
CA PHE A 572 -22.73 -29.23 -6.66
C PHE A 572 -23.57 -28.01 -7.04
N GLN A 573 -24.66 -27.75 -6.29
CA GLN A 573 -25.49 -26.55 -6.49
C GLN A 573 -24.73 -25.27 -6.13
N ALA A 574 -24.03 -25.26 -4.99
CA ALA A 574 -23.18 -24.13 -4.59
C ALA A 574 -22.04 -23.85 -5.59
N LEU A 575 -21.48 -24.89 -6.21
CA LEU A 575 -20.46 -24.77 -7.24
C LEU A 575 -21.02 -24.17 -8.53
N LYS A 576 -22.21 -24.61 -9.00
CA LYS A 576 -22.90 -24.01 -10.14
C LYS A 576 -23.11 -22.51 -9.96
N GLU A 577 -23.72 -22.11 -8.84
CA GLU A 577 -23.97 -20.70 -8.50
C GLU A 577 -22.69 -19.86 -8.53
N THR A 578 -21.60 -20.42 -8.00
CA THR A 578 -20.30 -19.76 -7.93
C THR A 578 -19.64 -19.62 -9.31
N ILE A 579 -19.76 -20.63 -10.18
CA ILE A 579 -19.27 -20.58 -11.57
C ILE A 579 -20.10 -19.59 -12.40
N THR A 580 -21.43 -19.61 -12.28
CA THR A 580 -22.33 -18.67 -12.99
C THR A 580 -22.06 -17.23 -12.58
N LEU A 581 -21.82 -16.96 -11.28
CA LEU A 581 -21.33 -15.65 -10.84
C LEU A 581 -19.97 -15.31 -11.46
N GLY A 582 -19.03 -16.26 -11.49
CA GLY A 582 -17.72 -16.09 -12.12
C GLY A 582 -17.79 -15.66 -13.59
N LEU A 583 -18.69 -16.26 -14.38
CA LEU A 583 -18.92 -15.88 -15.78
C LEU A 583 -19.29 -14.40 -15.92
N SER A 584 -20.16 -13.88 -15.04
CA SER A 584 -20.58 -12.46 -15.04
C SER A 584 -19.45 -11.47 -14.68
N LEU A 585 -18.36 -11.95 -14.06
CA LEU A 585 -17.19 -11.13 -13.71
C LEU A 585 -16.18 -11.04 -14.86
N LEU A 586 -16.21 -11.96 -15.83
CA LEU A 586 -15.25 -12.01 -16.94
C LEU A 586 -15.42 -10.85 -17.95
N PRO A 587 -14.36 -10.47 -18.68
CA PRO A 587 -14.47 -9.55 -19.82
C PRO A 587 -15.38 -10.14 -20.93
N PRO A 588 -16.29 -9.36 -21.55
CA PRO A 588 -17.23 -9.86 -22.56
C PRO A 588 -16.58 -10.55 -23.78
N ASN A 589 -15.34 -10.14 -24.10
CA ASN A 589 -14.52 -10.65 -25.19
C ASN A 589 -13.61 -11.84 -24.80
N ALA A 590 -13.57 -12.23 -23.52
CA ALA A 590 -12.80 -13.40 -23.08
C ALA A 590 -13.40 -14.69 -23.68
N LEU A 591 -12.55 -15.67 -24.00
CA LEU A 591 -13.04 -16.95 -24.53
C LEU A 591 -13.32 -17.92 -23.37
N VAL A 592 -14.54 -18.45 -23.30
CA VAL A 592 -14.98 -19.42 -22.30
C VAL A 592 -15.22 -20.80 -22.89
N GLY A 593 -14.88 -21.83 -22.11
CA GLY A 593 -15.10 -23.24 -22.43
C GLY A 593 -15.48 -24.06 -21.20
N LEU A 594 -16.24 -25.13 -21.39
CA LEU A 594 -16.69 -26.02 -20.32
C LEU A 594 -16.33 -27.49 -20.61
N ILE A 595 -15.70 -28.13 -19.63
CA ILE A 595 -15.47 -29.56 -19.56
C ILE A 595 -16.06 -30.03 -18.23
N THR A 596 -16.86 -31.11 -18.26
CA THR A 596 -17.34 -31.76 -17.04
C THR A 596 -16.83 -33.18 -16.94
N PHE A 597 -16.58 -33.70 -15.75
CA PHE A 597 -16.05 -35.04 -15.57
C PHE A 597 -16.55 -35.75 -14.31
N GLY A 598 -16.62 -37.07 -14.40
CA GLY A 598 -16.86 -37.99 -13.29
C GLY A 598 -16.16 -39.31 -13.59
N THR A 599 -16.93 -40.38 -13.81
CA THR A 599 -16.46 -41.64 -14.42
C THR A 599 -15.92 -41.43 -15.85
N MET A 600 -16.46 -40.43 -16.57
CA MET A 600 -16.12 -40.10 -17.95
C MET A 600 -15.86 -38.59 -18.08
N THR A 601 -15.06 -38.16 -19.06
CA THR A 601 -14.84 -36.73 -19.35
C THR A 601 -15.74 -36.29 -20.51
N GLN A 602 -16.42 -35.16 -20.39
CA GLN A 602 -17.30 -34.57 -21.40
C GLN A 602 -16.80 -33.18 -21.79
N VAL A 603 -16.58 -32.94 -23.08
CA VAL A 603 -16.22 -31.62 -23.64
C VAL A 603 -17.44 -31.02 -24.32
N HIS A 604 -17.92 -29.85 -23.88
CA HIS A 604 -19.17 -29.25 -24.38
C HIS A 604 -18.94 -28.37 -25.61
N GLU A 605 -19.76 -28.55 -26.64
CA GLU A 605 -19.75 -27.75 -27.87
C GLU A 605 -20.72 -26.58 -27.75
N ILE A 606 -20.25 -25.49 -27.13
CA ILE A 606 -21.05 -24.31 -26.79
C ILE A 606 -21.70 -23.71 -28.04
N GLY A 607 -20.92 -23.50 -29.11
CA GLY A 607 -21.34 -22.79 -30.33
C GLY A 607 -22.32 -23.54 -31.24
N PHE A 608 -23.19 -24.40 -30.69
CA PHE A 608 -24.22 -25.15 -31.41
C PHE A 608 -25.62 -24.94 -30.80
N ASN A 609 -26.29 -23.87 -31.24
CA ASN A 609 -27.48 -23.30 -30.59
C ASN A 609 -28.75 -24.18 -30.63
N ALA A 610 -28.75 -25.33 -31.32
CA ALA A 610 -29.95 -26.14 -31.53
C ALA A 610 -30.21 -27.17 -30.41
N CYS A 611 -29.16 -27.69 -29.76
CA CYS A 611 -29.27 -28.54 -28.57
C CYS A 611 -27.91 -28.62 -27.85
N PRO A 612 -27.86 -28.79 -26.51
CA PRO A 612 -26.60 -29.04 -25.82
C PRO A 612 -25.95 -30.33 -26.33
N LYS A 613 -24.66 -30.26 -26.68
CA LYS A 613 -23.91 -31.35 -27.30
C LYS A 613 -22.55 -31.48 -26.64
N SER A 614 -22.17 -32.69 -26.23
CA SER A 614 -20.85 -32.97 -25.65
C SER A 614 -20.14 -34.15 -26.34
N TYR A 615 -18.81 -34.15 -26.29
CA TYR A 615 -17.96 -35.25 -26.75
C TYR A 615 -17.43 -36.00 -25.54
N VAL A 616 -17.71 -37.30 -25.46
CA VAL A 616 -17.39 -38.13 -24.29
C VAL A 616 -16.10 -38.92 -24.51
N PHE A 617 -15.11 -38.69 -23.64
CA PHE A 617 -13.86 -39.42 -23.55
C PHE A 617 -13.90 -40.42 -22.37
N ARG A 618 -13.26 -41.58 -22.54
CA ARG A 618 -13.18 -42.61 -21.49
C ARG A 618 -12.16 -42.20 -20.43
N GLY A 619 -12.58 -42.06 -19.18
CA GLY A 619 -11.71 -41.66 -18.07
C GLY A 619 -10.51 -42.58 -17.83
N THR A 620 -10.63 -43.87 -18.18
CA THR A 620 -9.59 -44.89 -18.04
C THR A 620 -8.35 -44.69 -18.92
N LYS A 621 -8.43 -43.84 -19.95
CA LYS A 621 -7.38 -43.70 -20.97
C LYS A 621 -6.77 -42.29 -20.97
N ASP A 622 -5.46 -42.21 -21.15
CA ASP A 622 -4.77 -40.96 -21.52
C ASP A 622 -4.78 -40.74 -23.04
N TYR A 623 -4.87 -39.48 -23.46
CA TYR A 623 -5.05 -39.07 -24.85
C TYR A 623 -3.96 -38.07 -25.25
N SER A 624 -3.25 -38.34 -26.34
CA SER A 624 -2.25 -37.39 -26.84
C SER A 624 -2.92 -36.17 -27.51
N PRO A 625 -2.26 -34.99 -27.54
CA PRO A 625 -2.80 -33.78 -28.18
C PRO A 625 -3.30 -34.02 -29.61
N GLY A 626 -2.55 -34.78 -30.42
CA GLY A 626 -2.96 -35.13 -31.78
C GLY A 626 -4.20 -36.03 -31.86
N GLN A 627 -4.41 -36.92 -30.89
CA GLN A 627 -5.64 -37.73 -30.79
C GLN A 627 -6.84 -36.85 -30.44
N ILE A 628 -6.69 -35.93 -29.47
CA ILE A 628 -7.74 -34.98 -29.07
C ILE A 628 -8.10 -34.06 -30.24
N SER A 629 -7.10 -33.48 -30.91
CA SER A 629 -7.26 -32.66 -32.12
C SER A 629 -8.03 -33.40 -33.22
N SER A 630 -7.66 -34.65 -33.51
CA SER A 630 -8.32 -35.47 -34.52
C SER A 630 -9.76 -35.84 -34.14
N MET A 631 -10.02 -36.24 -32.89
CA MET A 631 -11.36 -36.62 -32.41
C MET A 631 -12.34 -35.45 -32.34
N LEU A 632 -11.84 -34.25 -31.98
CA LEU A 632 -12.65 -33.03 -31.90
C LEU A 632 -12.69 -32.24 -33.22
N GLY A 633 -11.98 -32.66 -34.27
CA GLY A 633 -11.89 -31.92 -35.53
C GLY A 633 -11.21 -30.54 -35.39
N ILE A 634 -10.34 -30.38 -34.38
CA ILE A 634 -9.55 -29.16 -34.17
C ILE A 634 -8.33 -29.24 -35.08
N THR A 635 -8.44 -28.69 -36.29
CA THR A 635 -7.32 -28.63 -37.23
C THR A 635 -6.27 -27.62 -36.73
N PRO A 636 -5.00 -28.01 -36.53
CA PRO A 636 -3.96 -27.06 -36.15
C PRO A 636 -3.74 -26.05 -37.30
N ARG A 637 -3.62 -24.77 -36.96
CA ARG A 637 -3.42 -23.68 -37.94
C ARG A 637 -2.04 -23.75 -38.61
N SER A 638 -1.94 -24.48 -39.71
CA SER A 638 -0.81 -24.31 -40.65
C SER A 638 -0.89 -22.95 -41.31
N THR A 639 0.20 -22.19 -41.28
CA THR A 639 0.30 -20.81 -41.80
C THR A 639 0.59 -20.74 -43.31
N THR A 640 0.07 -21.69 -44.08
CA THR A 640 0.23 -21.76 -45.55
C THR A 640 -1.05 -21.34 -46.28
N LEU A 641 -0.86 -20.77 -47.48
CA LEU A 641 -1.88 -19.96 -48.20
C LEU A 641 -3.16 -20.75 -48.59
N PRO A 642 -4.32 -20.07 -48.67
CA PRO A 642 -5.59 -20.72 -48.97
C PRO A 642 -5.69 -21.15 -50.44
N SER A 643 -6.13 -22.39 -50.67
CA SER A 643 -6.68 -22.81 -51.96
C SER A 643 -8.21 -22.74 -51.92
N GLN A 644 -8.84 -22.40 -53.05
CA GLN A 644 -10.27 -22.14 -53.13
C GLN A 644 -11.08 -23.45 -53.10
N GLN A 645 -11.93 -23.63 -52.10
CA GLN A 645 -13.12 -24.48 -52.19
C GLN A 645 -14.35 -23.76 -51.60
N GLN A 646 -15.53 -24.10 -52.12
CA GLN A 646 -16.75 -23.31 -51.95
C GLN A 646 -17.30 -23.40 -50.53
N GLN A 647 -17.52 -22.24 -49.91
CA GLN A 647 -18.15 -22.16 -48.59
C GLN A 647 -19.64 -22.53 -48.65
N ARG A 648 -20.06 -23.42 -47.75
CA ARG A 648 -21.45 -23.48 -47.28
C ARG A 648 -21.60 -22.53 -46.09
N PRO A 649 -22.62 -21.65 -46.02
CA PRO A 649 -22.89 -20.88 -44.81
C PRO A 649 -23.30 -21.80 -43.65
N GLY A 650 -22.89 -21.45 -42.41
CA GLY A 650 -23.53 -21.99 -41.20
C GLY A 650 -22.75 -23.01 -40.35
N GLN A 651 -21.46 -23.26 -40.59
CA GLN A 651 -20.62 -24.01 -39.63
C GLN A 651 -19.35 -23.23 -39.24
N LEU A 652 -19.24 -22.95 -37.94
CA LEU A 652 -17.98 -22.57 -37.29
C LEU A 652 -17.01 -23.76 -37.40
N HIS A 653 -15.74 -23.52 -37.73
CA HIS A 653 -14.74 -24.59 -37.92
C HIS A 653 -13.64 -24.54 -36.84
N GLY A 654 -13.14 -25.71 -36.44
CA GLY A 654 -12.03 -25.83 -35.48
C GLY A 654 -12.40 -25.52 -34.03
N ALA A 655 -11.43 -24.98 -33.28
CA ALA A 655 -11.49 -24.79 -31.83
C ALA A 655 -12.60 -23.83 -31.35
N ALA A 656 -12.99 -22.86 -32.17
CA ALA A 656 -14.00 -21.84 -31.83
C ALA A 656 -15.37 -22.43 -31.48
N ARG A 657 -15.65 -23.70 -31.80
CA ARG A 657 -16.91 -24.37 -31.38
C ARG A 657 -16.95 -24.69 -29.88
N PHE A 658 -15.78 -24.87 -29.26
CA PHE A 658 -15.60 -25.23 -27.84
C PHE A 658 -15.21 -24.03 -26.96
N LEU A 659 -14.70 -22.97 -27.58
CA LEU A 659 -14.19 -21.76 -26.94
C LEU A 659 -14.83 -20.55 -27.65
N GLN A 660 -15.83 -19.95 -27.00
CA GLN A 660 -16.67 -18.86 -27.52
C GLN A 660 -16.51 -17.61 -26.64
N PRO A 661 -16.72 -16.39 -27.16
CA PRO A 661 -16.73 -15.17 -26.34
C PRO A 661 -17.82 -15.22 -25.27
N VAL A 662 -17.55 -14.68 -24.07
CA VAL A 662 -18.53 -14.64 -22.95
C VAL A 662 -19.87 -14.06 -23.41
N GLN A 663 -19.86 -12.91 -24.09
CA GLN A 663 -21.06 -12.23 -24.60
C GLN A 663 -21.96 -13.09 -25.51
N ASP A 664 -21.37 -14.08 -26.21
CA ASP A 664 -22.06 -14.95 -27.17
C ASP A 664 -22.43 -16.30 -26.52
N ALA A 665 -21.71 -16.69 -25.46
CA ALA A 665 -21.82 -17.97 -24.77
C ALA A 665 -22.65 -17.93 -23.48
N GLU A 666 -22.82 -16.78 -22.84
CA GLU A 666 -23.35 -16.63 -21.47
C GLU A 666 -24.66 -17.39 -21.23
N PHE A 667 -25.70 -17.12 -22.05
CA PHE A 667 -27.00 -17.78 -21.94
C PHE A 667 -26.90 -19.30 -22.10
N GLN A 668 -26.03 -19.78 -23.00
CA GLN A 668 -25.85 -21.21 -23.27
C GLN A 668 -25.09 -21.90 -22.15
N LEU A 669 -24.03 -21.28 -21.62
CA LEU A 669 -23.26 -21.82 -20.50
C LEU A 669 -24.10 -21.87 -19.22
N THR A 670 -24.81 -20.80 -18.88
CA THR A 670 -25.72 -20.80 -17.72
C THR A 670 -26.81 -21.87 -17.89
N SER A 671 -27.42 -21.98 -19.07
CA SER A 671 -28.42 -23.04 -19.33
C SER A 671 -27.82 -24.46 -19.22
N ILE A 672 -26.58 -24.68 -19.64
CA ILE A 672 -25.89 -25.99 -19.48
C ILE A 672 -25.55 -26.25 -17.99
N LEU A 673 -25.10 -25.23 -17.24
CA LEU A 673 -24.79 -25.33 -15.82
C LEU A 673 -26.04 -25.60 -14.97
N ASP A 674 -27.16 -24.92 -15.25
CA ASP A 674 -28.44 -25.15 -14.58
C ASP A 674 -28.91 -26.60 -14.79
N ASN A 675 -28.93 -27.07 -16.05
CA ASN A 675 -29.39 -28.41 -16.41
C ASN A 675 -28.39 -29.54 -16.08
N LEU A 676 -27.18 -29.23 -15.63
CA LEU A 676 -26.14 -30.23 -15.32
C LEU A 676 -26.55 -31.12 -14.14
N SER A 677 -26.41 -32.44 -14.28
CA SER A 677 -26.67 -33.42 -13.22
C SER A 677 -25.38 -33.89 -12.54
N ARG A 678 -25.52 -34.55 -11.39
CA ARG A 678 -24.47 -35.41 -10.82
C ARG A 678 -24.08 -36.52 -11.82
N ASP A 679 -22.91 -37.12 -11.67
CA ASP A 679 -22.47 -38.26 -12.49
C ASP A 679 -23.51 -39.41 -12.36
N PRO A 680 -24.05 -39.98 -13.46
CA PRO A 680 -25.19 -40.90 -13.40
C PRO A 680 -24.83 -42.32 -12.95
N TRP A 681 -23.57 -42.58 -12.59
CA TRP A 681 -23.07 -43.90 -12.22
C TRP A 681 -23.30 -44.16 -10.71
N PRO A 682 -24.03 -45.22 -10.32
CA PRO A 682 -24.32 -45.49 -8.92
C PRO A 682 -23.07 -45.95 -8.17
N VAL A 683 -22.80 -45.31 -7.03
CA VAL A 683 -21.68 -45.62 -6.14
C VAL A 683 -22.16 -46.57 -5.03
N ALA A 684 -21.40 -47.64 -4.77
CA ALA A 684 -21.71 -48.59 -3.70
C ALA A 684 -21.16 -48.09 -2.35
N SER A 685 -21.81 -48.43 -1.23
CA SER A 685 -21.48 -47.87 0.09
C SER A 685 -20.10 -48.25 0.64
N ASP A 686 -19.43 -49.24 0.06
CA ASP A 686 -18.05 -49.63 0.35
C ASP A 686 -17.01 -48.91 -0.52
N LYS A 687 -17.43 -47.99 -1.39
CA LYS A 687 -16.61 -47.41 -2.46
C LYS A 687 -16.72 -45.89 -2.58
N ARG A 688 -15.65 -45.31 -3.12
CA ARG A 688 -15.58 -43.93 -3.61
C ARG A 688 -16.16 -43.86 -5.03
N SER A 689 -16.68 -42.69 -5.42
CA SER A 689 -17.06 -42.39 -6.80
C SER A 689 -15.89 -42.63 -7.75
N LEU A 690 -16.16 -43.11 -8.97
CA LEU A 690 -15.17 -43.19 -10.04
C LEU A 690 -14.90 -41.77 -10.57
N ARG A 691 -13.64 -41.38 -10.64
CA ARG A 691 -13.23 -40.00 -10.90
C ARG A 691 -11.95 -39.93 -11.71
N CYS A 692 -12.07 -39.47 -12.95
CA CYS A 692 -10.98 -39.42 -13.93
C CYS A 692 -10.28 -38.05 -14.05
N THR A 693 -9.99 -37.37 -12.93
CA THR A 693 -9.43 -35.99 -12.89
C THR A 693 -8.23 -35.81 -13.83
N GLY A 694 -7.29 -36.75 -13.85
CA GLY A 694 -6.11 -36.68 -14.71
C GLY A 694 -6.40 -36.81 -16.21
N ALA A 695 -7.44 -37.57 -16.60
CA ALA A 695 -7.88 -37.63 -17.99
C ALA A 695 -8.56 -36.31 -18.40
N ALA A 696 -9.39 -35.73 -17.52
CA ALA A 696 -10.03 -34.43 -17.75
C ALA A 696 -8.99 -33.31 -17.94
N LEU A 697 -7.96 -33.27 -17.10
CA LEU A 697 -6.83 -32.34 -17.22
C LEU A 697 -6.00 -32.58 -18.49
N SER A 698 -5.72 -33.83 -18.87
CA SER A 698 -4.98 -34.14 -20.12
C SER A 698 -5.74 -33.68 -21.37
N VAL A 699 -7.07 -33.83 -21.38
CA VAL A 699 -7.96 -33.31 -22.43
C VAL A 699 -8.02 -31.78 -22.42
N ALA A 700 -8.17 -31.14 -21.25
CA ALA A 700 -8.20 -29.67 -21.13
C ALA A 700 -6.91 -29.00 -21.64
N VAL A 701 -5.74 -29.47 -21.18
CA VAL A 701 -4.43 -29.01 -21.67
C VAL A 701 -4.29 -29.30 -23.16
N GLY A 702 -4.68 -30.50 -23.62
CA GLY A 702 -4.60 -30.89 -25.04
C GLY A 702 -5.49 -30.08 -25.98
N ILE A 703 -6.63 -29.54 -25.52
CA ILE A 703 -7.47 -28.63 -26.32
C ILE A 703 -6.74 -27.30 -26.52
N LEU A 704 -6.23 -26.68 -25.44
CA LEU A 704 -5.56 -25.38 -25.50
C LEU A 704 -4.23 -25.45 -26.25
N GLU A 705 -3.42 -26.49 -26.01
CA GLU A 705 -2.12 -26.76 -26.65
C GLU A 705 -2.20 -26.82 -28.19
N ASN A 706 -3.27 -27.40 -28.76
CA ASN A 706 -3.49 -27.42 -30.21
C ASN A 706 -4.14 -26.14 -30.76
N SER A 707 -4.88 -25.40 -29.94
CA SER A 707 -5.78 -24.32 -30.39
C SER A 707 -5.17 -22.94 -30.26
N PHE A 708 -4.53 -22.66 -29.12
CA PHE A 708 -4.05 -21.34 -28.71
C PHE A 708 -2.67 -21.39 -28.01
N PRO A 709 -1.67 -22.14 -28.51
CA PRO A 709 -0.36 -22.23 -27.88
C PRO A 709 0.31 -20.85 -27.75
N ASN A 710 1.00 -20.62 -26.62
CA ASN A 710 1.63 -19.33 -26.26
C ASN A 710 0.65 -18.15 -26.17
N SER A 711 -0.61 -18.42 -25.79
CA SER A 711 -1.63 -17.42 -25.45
C SER A 711 -2.04 -17.55 -23.98
N GLY A 712 -2.44 -16.43 -23.36
CA GLY A 712 -2.93 -16.40 -21.99
C GLY A 712 -4.23 -17.20 -21.82
N ALA A 713 -4.14 -18.37 -21.18
CA ALA A 713 -5.26 -19.27 -20.96
C ALA A 713 -5.21 -19.86 -19.55
N ARG A 714 -6.38 -20.06 -18.92
CA ARG A 714 -6.54 -20.42 -17.52
C ARG A 714 -7.51 -21.59 -17.38
N ILE A 715 -7.00 -22.73 -16.90
CA ILE A 715 -7.77 -23.96 -16.65
C ILE A 715 -8.16 -23.98 -15.18
N MET A 716 -9.43 -23.73 -14.88
CA MET A 716 -9.96 -23.71 -13.52
C MET A 716 -10.56 -25.07 -13.19
N THR A 717 -9.88 -25.83 -12.32
CA THR A 717 -10.22 -27.22 -12.02
C THR A 717 -10.93 -27.32 -10.68
N PHE A 718 -12.18 -27.78 -10.66
CA PHE A 718 -12.99 -27.91 -9.45
C PHE A 718 -13.11 -29.39 -9.09
N VAL A 719 -12.65 -29.77 -7.90
CA VAL A 719 -12.46 -31.18 -7.49
C VAL A 719 -12.89 -31.40 -6.03
N GLY A 720 -13.99 -32.12 -5.80
CA GLY A 720 -14.39 -32.54 -4.45
C GLY A 720 -14.13 -34.03 -4.17
N GLY A 721 -12.86 -34.44 -4.19
CA GLY A 721 -12.44 -35.82 -3.93
C GLY A 721 -11.29 -36.33 -4.82
N PRO A 722 -10.60 -37.40 -4.41
CA PRO A 722 -9.38 -37.86 -5.08
C PRO A 722 -9.65 -38.55 -6.42
N ALA A 723 -8.66 -38.49 -7.33
CA ALA A 723 -8.71 -39.23 -8.58
C ALA A 723 -8.64 -40.75 -8.32
N THR A 724 -9.71 -41.47 -8.64
CA THR A 724 -9.89 -42.91 -8.36
C THR A 724 -9.82 -43.81 -9.59
N GLU A 725 -9.76 -43.23 -10.79
CA GLU A 725 -9.68 -43.98 -12.05
C GLU A 725 -8.79 -43.27 -13.09
N GLY A 726 -8.13 -44.06 -13.94
CA GLY A 726 -7.41 -43.55 -15.11
C GLY A 726 -5.98 -43.06 -14.83
N PRO A 727 -5.42 -42.20 -15.69
CA PRO A 727 -4.11 -41.60 -15.47
C PRO A 727 -4.18 -40.57 -14.32
N GLY A 728 -3.12 -40.47 -13.51
CA GLY A 728 -3.10 -39.59 -12.34
C GLY A 728 -3.90 -40.08 -11.13
N MET A 729 -4.35 -41.33 -11.11
CA MET A 729 -5.04 -41.97 -9.97
C MET A 729 -4.20 -41.93 -8.69
N VAL A 730 -4.82 -41.51 -7.58
CA VAL A 730 -4.21 -41.21 -6.27
C VAL A 730 -4.45 -42.35 -5.27
N VAL A 731 -5.67 -42.89 -5.25
CA VAL A 731 -6.15 -43.98 -4.37
C VAL A 731 -7.11 -44.85 -5.18
N SER A 732 -7.29 -46.14 -4.84
CA SER A 732 -8.33 -46.93 -5.48
C SER A 732 -9.75 -46.50 -5.03
N ASN A 733 -10.76 -47.00 -5.74
CA ASN A 733 -12.15 -46.76 -5.41
C ASN A 733 -12.64 -47.52 -4.16
N GLU A 734 -11.85 -48.38 -3.51
CA GLU A 734 -12.28 -49.13 -2.32
C GLU A 734 -12.04 -48.34 -1.03
N LEU A 735 -13.08 -48.09 -0.21
CA LEU A 735 -12.93 -47.31 1.03
C LEU A 735 -12.04 -48.00 2.08
N ARG A 736 -11.84 -49.32 1.98
CA ARG A 736 -10.90 -50.07 2.83
C ARG A 736 -9.42 -49.70 2.61
N GLU A 737 -9.10 -49.09 1.47
CA GLU A 737 -7.77 -48.52 1.22
C GLU A 737 -7.78 -47.05 1.66
N PRO A 738 -6.98 -46.66 2.67
CA PRO A 738 -6.88 -45.27 3.09
C PRO A 738 -6.15 -44.42 2.04
N ILE A 739 -6.40 -43.11 2.05
CA ILE A 739 -5.57 -42.16 1.30
C ILE A 739 -4.24 -42.00 2.04
N ARG A 740 -3.12 -41.95 1.29
CA ARG A 740 -1.76 -41.88 1.85
C ARG A 740 -1.58 -40.73 2.85
N SER A 741 -0.85 -41.02 3.93
CA SER A 741 -0.29 -40.05 4.88
C SER A 741 1.19 -39.76 4.59
N HIS A 742 1.80 -38.77 5.29
CA HIS A 742 3.25 -38.53 5.21
C HIS A 742 4.07 -39.77 5.62
N HIS A 743 3.63 -40.47 6.68
CA HIS A 743 4.26 -41.68 7.20
C HIS A 743 4.27 -42.85 6.21
N ASP A 744 3.24 -42.94 5.35
CA ASP A 744 3.19 -43.91 4.25
C ASP A 744 4.18 -43.57 3.12
N ILE A 745 4.36 -42.27 2.85
CA ILE A 745 5.30 -41.77 1.83
C ILE A 745 6.75 -42.00 2.32
N GLU A 746 7.06 -41.65 3.57
CA GLU A 746 8.36 -41.89 4.22
C GLU A 746 8.74 -43.38 4.24
N ARG A 747 7.77 -44.28 4.40
CA ARG A 747 7.96 -45.74 4.39
C ARG A 747 7.90 -46.39 3.01
N ASP A 748 7.66 -45.61 1.96
CA ASP A 748 7.41 -46.06 0.59
C ASP A 748 6.32 -47.15 0.45
N SER A 749 5.31 -47.12 1.33
CA SER A 749 4.14 -48.04 1.26
C SER A 749 3.13 -47.63 0.16
N VAL A 750 3.36 -46.48 -0.48
CA VAL A 750 2.42 -45.80 -1.38
C VAL A 750 2.41 -46.34 -2.81
N LYS A 751 1.38 -47.13 -3.14
CA LYS A 751 1.20 -47.79 -4.45
C LYS A 751 1.12 -46.86 -5.67
N HIS A 752 0.60 -45.64 -5.50
CA HIS A 752 0.17 -44.80 -6.63
C HIS A 752 0.94 -43.48 -6.77
N PHE A 753 1.34 -42.88 -5.64
CA PHE A 753 2.04 -41.59 -5.55
C PHE A 753 3.08 -41.36 -6.66
N LYS A 754 4.13 -42.20 -6.72
CA LYS A 754 5.24 -42.08 -7.68
C LYS A 754 4.81 -42.15 -9.17
N ARG A 755 3.65 -42.72 -9.48
CA ARG A 755 3.09 -42.75 -10.85
C ARG A 755 2.22 -41.52 -11.14
N ALA A 756 1.43 -41.08 -10.16
CA ALA A 756 0.56 -39.91 -10.28
C ALA A 756 1.37 -38.60 -10.37
N THR A 757 2.35 -38.38 -9.49
CA THR A 757 3.20 -37.16 -9.52
C THR A 757 3.90 -36.99 -10.86
N ARG A 758 4.49 -38.06 -11.41
CA ARG A 758 5.15 -38.03 -12.73
C ARG A 758 4.19 -37.69 -13.88
N PHE A 759 2.92 -38.10 -13.78
CA PHE A 759 1.90 -37.78 -14.77
C PHE A 759 1.51 -36.29 -14.69
N TYR A 760 1.18 -35.79 -13.51
CA TYR A 760 0.82 -34.38 -13.33
C TYR A 760 1.99 -33.43 -13.62
N GLU A 761 3.22 -33.79 -13.28
CA GLU A 761 4.42 -33.05 -13.71
C GLU A 761 4.53 -32.96 -15.25
N SER A 762 4.19 -34.03 -15.97
CA SER A 762 4.23 -34.05 -17.43
C SER A 762 3.13 -33.19 -18.06
N LEU A 763 1.96 -33.08 -17.41
CA LEU A 763 0.91 -32.14 -17.79
C LEU A 763 1.32 -30.69 -17.47
N ALA A 764 1.89 -30.44 -16.29
CA ALA A 764 2.35 -29.13 -15.85
C ALA A 764 3.41 -28.55 -16.80
N LYS A 765 4.39 -29.36 -17.23
CA LYS A 765 5.43 -28.98 -18.20
C LYS A 765 4.85 -28.72 -19.61
N ARG A 766 3.75 -29.37 -20.00
CA ARG A 766 2.98 -29.06 -21.23
C ARG A 766 2.20 -27.75 -21.09
N ALA A 767 1.59 -27.48 -19.93
CA ALA A 767 0.85 -26.25 -19.68
C ALA A 767 1.79 -25.03 -19.63
N SER A 768 2.86 -25.08 -18.81
CA SER A 768 3.76 -23.95 -18.63
C SER A 768 4.57 -23.61 -19.89
N SER A 769 5.02 -24.61 -20.65
CA SER A 769 5.68 -24.36 -21.94
C SER A 769 4.76 -23.63 -22.93
N ASN A 770 3.47 -23.98 -23.00
CA ASN A 770 2.47 -23.29 -23.82
C ASN A 770 1.91 -22.00 -23.20
N GLY A 771 2.29 -21.63 -21.96
CA GLY A 771 1.83 -20.39 -21.31
C GLY A 771 0.40 -20.47 -20.75
N HIS A 772 -0.05 -21.69 -20.43
CA HIS A 772 -1.36 -21.94 -19.83
C HIS A 772 -1.22 -22.11 -18.31
N VAL A 773 -2.24 -21.64 -17.59
CA VAL A 773 -2.37 -21.66 -16.12
C VAL A 773 -3.28 -22.80 -15.70
N VAL A 774 -2.98 -23.46 -14.58
CA VAL A 774 -3.85 -24.50 -14.01
C VAL A 774 -4.14 -24.21 -12.55
N ASP A 775 -5.36 -23.78 -12.28
CA ASP A 775 -5.89 -23.56 -10.93
C ASP A 775 -6.55 -24.84 -10.42
N ILE A 776 -6.48 -25.06 -9.10
CA ILE A 776 -7.11 -26.20 -8.43
C ILE A 776 -7.92 -25.67 -7.23
N TYR A 777 -9.23 -25.87 -7.32
CA TYR A 777 -10.21 -25.58 -6.28
C TYR A 777 -10.68 -26.90 -5.68
N ALA A 778 -10.22 -27.20 -4.47
CA ALA A 778 -10.60 -28.38 -3.72
C ALA A 778 -11.77 -28.05 -2.77
N GLY A 779 -12.87 -28.79 -2.89
CA GLY A 779 -14.04 -28.70 -2.02
C GLY A 779 -14.38 -30.09 -1.48
N CYS A 780 -13.67 -30.53 -0.45
CA CYS A 780 -13.73 -31.90 0.05
C CYS A 780 -13.35 -32.01 1.53
N LEU A 781 -14.00 -32.92 2.26
CA LEU A 781 -13.73 -33.23 3.68
C LEU A 781 -12.47 -34.11 3.89
N ASP A 782 -11.89 -34.65 2.81
CA ASP A 782 -10.71 -35.52 2.80
C ASP A 782 -9.82 -35.16 1.58
N GLN A 783 -8.60 -35.68 1.56
CA GLN A 783 -7.56 -35.38 0.57
C GLN A 783 -7.98 -35.66 -0.88
N ILE A 784 -7.54 -34.81 -1.81
CA ILE A 784 -7.86 -34.91 -3.25
C ILE A 784 -6.68 -35.39 -4.12
N GLY A 785 -5.49 -35.55 -3.54
CA GLY A 785 -4.25 -35.78 -4.30
C GLY A 785 -3.52 -34.50 -4.67
N LEU A 786 -3.66 -33.47 -3.83
CA LEU A 786 -3.04 -32.17 -4.04
C LEU A 786 -1.51 -32.26 -4.02
N LEU A 787 -0.91 -33.14 -3.22
CA LEU A 787 0.55 -33.33 -3.23
C LEU A 787 1.08 -33.80 -4.60
N GLU A 788 0.35 -34.66 -5.32
CA GLU A 788 0.71 -35.10 -6.66
C GLU A 788 0.40 -34.02 -7.72
N MET A 789 -0.72 -33.31 -7.56
CA MET A 789 -1.19 -32.30 -8.51
C MET A 789 -0.48 -30.93 -8.38
N LYS A 790 0.18 -30.62 -7.25
CA LYS A 790 0.79 -29.30 -6.96
C LYS A 790 1.68 -28.76 -8.08
N SER A 791 2.31 -29.66 -8.85
CA SER A 791 3.18 -29.29 -9.98
C SER A 791 2.46 -28.46 -11.04
N LEU A 792 1.16 -28.69 -11.25
CA LEU A 792 0.30 -27.96 -12.19
C LEU A 792 0.25 -26.46 -11.85
N SER A 793 -0.12 -26.15 -10.60
CA SER A 793 -0.23 -24.78 -10.11
C SER A 793 1.14 -24.15 -9.86
N ASN A 794 2.07 -24.89 -9.24
CA ASN A 794 3.43 -24.40 -8.93
C ASN A 794 4.25 -24.02 -10.18
N LEU A 795 4.16 -24.77 -11.28
CA LEU A 795 4.94 -24.46 -12.50
C LEU A 795 4.27 -23.41 -13.41
N THR A 796 3.00 -23.06 -13.15
CA THR A 796 2.22 -22.12 -13.97
C THR A 796 1.79 -20.86 -13.24
N ASN A 797 1.99 -20.76 -11.92
CA ASN A 797 1.40 -19.73 -11.06
C ASN A 797 -0.14 -19.69 -11.20
N GLY A 798 -0.74 -20.87 -11.08
CA GLY A 798 -2.19 -21.05 -10.94
C GLY A 798 -2.59 -21.02 -9.47
N ALA A 799 -3.82 -20.56 -9.20
CA ALA A 799 -4.36 -20.42 -7.86
C ALA A 799 -4.67 -21.78 -7.23
N LEU A 800 -4.46 -21.85 -5.91
CA LEU A 800 -4.69 -23.04 -5.12
C LEU A 800 -5.59 -22.73 -3.93
N VAL A 801 -6.78 -23.32 -3.89
CA VAL A 801 -7.76 -23.12 -2.81
C VAL A 801 -8.16 -24.47 -2.26
N LEU A 802 -7.94 -24.67 -0.96
CA LEU A 802 -8.33 -25.86 -0.22
C LEU A 802 -9.46 -25.50 0.75
N SER A 803 -10.63 -26.12 0.59
CA SER A 803 -11.77 -25.93 1.49
C SER A 803 -12.52 -27.24 1.77
N ASP A 804 -13.10 -27.32 2.97
CA ASP A 804 -13.89 -28.46 3.45
C ASP A 804 -15.09 -28.79 2.50
N SER A 805 -15.63 -27.78 1.79
CA SER A 805 -16.79 -27.87 0.89
C SER A 805 -16.89 -26.63 -0.04
N PHE A 806 -17.57 -26.75 -1.18
CA PHE A 806 -17.87 -25.64 -2.12
C PHE A 806 -19.03 -24.74 -1.65
N ALA A 807 -19.84 -25.18 -0.68
CA ALA A 807 -20.80 -24.33 0.00
C ALA A 807 -20.13 -23.27 0.90
N THR A 808 -18.88 -23.49 1.31
CA THR A 808 -18.16 -22.63 2.28
C THR A 808 -17.86 -21.22 1.75
N LEU A 809 -17.85 -20.25 2.68
CA LEU A 809 -17.48 -18.86 2.38
C LEU A 809 -16.04 -18.73 1.85
N ILE A 810 -15.12 -19.56 2.38
CA ILE A 810 -13.71 -19.64 1.98
C ILE A 810 -13.61 -19.84 0.46
N PHE A 811 -14.28 -20.85 -0.09
CA PHE A 811 -14.29 -21.06 -1.54
C PHE A 811 -14.99 -19.92 -2.28
N LYS A 812 -16.23 -19.60 -1.91
CA LYS A 812 -17.07 -18.66 -2.66
C LYS A 812 -16.44 -17.28 -2.81
N GLN A 813 -15.92 -16.71 -1.72
CA GLN A 813 -15.27 -15.39 -1.77
C GLN A 813 -13.85 -15.45 -2.33
N SER A 814 -13.04 -16.50 -2.07
CA SER A 814 -11.71 -16.61 -2.70
C SER A 814 -11.81 -16.72 -4.22
N PHE A 815 -12.81 -17.44 -4.72
CA PHE A 815 -13.07 -17.54 -6.16
C PHE A 815 -13.47 -16.17 -6.75
N GLN A 816 -14.31 -15.39 -6.06
CA GLN A 816 -14.66 -14.02 -6.47
C GLN A 816 -13.41 -13.10 -6.54
N ARG A 817 -12.55 -13.15 -5.51
CA ARG A 817 -11.31 -12.34 -5.45
C ARG A 817 -10.32 -12.60 -6.57
N LEU A 818 -10.37 -13.78 -7.20
CA LEU A 818 -9.58 -14.04 -8.41
C LEU A 818 -9.91 -13.05 -9.54
N PHE A 819 -11.14 -12.54 -9.60
CA PHE A 819 -11.64 -11.67 -10.66
C PHE A 819 -11.77 -10.21 -10.23
N GLU A 820 -11.01 -9.79 -9.22
CA GLU A 820 -10.84 -8.37 -8.85
C GLU A 820 -10.43 -7.51 -10.05
N LYS A 821 -10.88 -6.26 -10.07
CA LYS A 821 -10.73 -5.34 -11.19
C LYS A 821 -9.93 -4.10 -10.80
N ASP A 822 -9.22 -3.53 -11.77
CA ASP A 822 -8.58 -2.22 -11.67
C ASP A 822 -9.61 -1.09 -11.79
N GLU A 823 -9.17 0.16 -11.60
CA GLU A 823 -10.01 1.37 -11.73
C GLU A 823 -10.63 1.52 -13.13
N PHE A 824 -10.05 0.86 -14.14
CA PHE A 824 -10.48 0.88 -15.53
C PHE A 824 -11.39 -0.31 -15.88
N GLY A 825 -11.72 -1.19 -14.92
CA GLY A 825 -12.60 -2.34 -15.07
C GLY A 825 -11.95 -3.61 -15.65
N ASN A 826 -10.64 -3.63 -15.87
CA ASN A 826 -9.91 -4.82 -16.32
C ASN A 826 -9.55 -5.72 -15.13
N LEU A 827 -9.40 -7.03 -15.33
CA LEU A 827 -8.99 -7.95 -14.26
C LEU A 827 -7.56 -7.63 -13.77
N LYS A 828 -7.32 -7.69 -12.44
CA LYS A 828 -6.01 -7.55 -11.78
C LYS A 828 -5.08 -8.77 -12.00
N MET A 829 -4.94 -9.22 -13.25
CA MET A 829 -4.04 -10.31 -13.62
C MET A 829 -3.39 -10.09 -14.99
N GLY A 830 -2.13 -10.49 -15.09
CA GLY A 830 -1.40 -10.66 -16.35
C GLY A 830 -1.22 -12.14 -16.69
N PHE A 831 -1.01 -12.45 -17.97
CA PHE A 831 -0.88 -13.82 -18.49
C PHE A 831 0.40 -14.00 -19.31
N ASN A 832 0.82 -15.27 -19.49
CA ASN A 832 1.93 -15.72 -20.33
C ASN A 832 3.20 -14.84 -20.14
N ALA A 833 3.54 -14.59 -18.87
CA ALA A 833 4.59 -13.67 -18.49
C ALA A 833 5.97 -14.33 -18.59
N THR A 834 6.98 -13.52 -18.88
CA THR A 834 8.39 -13.93 -18.92
C THR A 834 9.23 -12.89 -18.19
N MET A 835 9.93 -13.32 -17.14
CA MET A 835 10.86 -12.51 -16.36
C MET A 835 12.30 -12.85 -16.77
N ASP A 836 13.08 -11.86 -17.17
CA ASP A 836 14.52 -11.95 -17.42
C ASP A 836 15.29 -11.03 -16.46
N VAL A 837 16.39 -11.52 -15.90
CA VAL A 837 17.20 -10.80 -14.90
C VAL A 837 18.59 -10.56 -15.46
N GLN A 838 18.95 -9.28 -15.58
CA GLN A 838 20.26 -8.81 -16.02
C GLN A 838 21.05 -8.28 -14.82
N THR A 839 22.31 -8.68 -14.69
CA THR A 839 23.21 -8.32 -13.56
C THR A 839 24.49 -7.65 -14.05
N SER A 840 25.14 -6.86 -13.19
CA SER A 840 26.51 -6.38 -13.45
C SER A 840 27.51 -7.56 -13.48
N LYS A 841 28.73 -7.34 -13.97
CA LYS A 841 29.67 -8.43 -14.29
C LYS A 841 30.11 -9.23 -13.05
N GLU A 842 30.16 -8.57 -11.91
CA GLU A 842 30.57 -9.03 -10.58
C GLU A 842 29.57 -10.01 -9.94
N LEU A 843 28.29 -9.91 -10.33
CA LEU A 843 27.17 -10.65 -9.74
C LEU A 843 26.56 -11.63 -10.77
N LYS A 844 26.20 -12.83 -10.32
CA LYS A 844 25.47 -13.83 -11.12
C LYS A 844 24.18 -14.25 -10.45
N VAL A 845 23.27 -14.76 -11.26
CA VAL A 845 22.00 -15.37 -10.88
C VAL A 845 22.23 -16.85 -10.60
N SER A 846 21.99 -17.27 -9.36
CA SER A 846 22.03 -18.68 -8.93
C SER A 846 20.74 -19.43 -9.25
N GLY A 847 19.62 -18.72 -9.28
CA GLY A 847 18.31 -19.28 -9.61
C GLY A 847 17.18 -18.52 -8.92
N ALA A 848 15.97 -19.08 -8.94
CA ALA A 848 14.81 -18.50 -8.28
C ALA A 848 13.89 -19.55 -7.63
N ILE A 849 13.21 -19.16 -6.55
CA ILE A 849 12.20 -19.95 -5.83
C ILE A 849 10.89 -19.14 -5.76
N GLY A 850 9.84 -19.75 -6.30
CA GLY A 850 8.51 -19.16 -6.52
C GLY A 850 7.78 -19.97 -7.60
N HIS A 851 6.60 -19.54 -8.01
CA HIS A 851 5.81 -20.27 -9.00
C HIS A 851 6.22 -19.96 -10.44
N LEU A 852 7.23 -20.68 -10.95
CA LEU A 852 7.82 -20.42 -12.26
C LEU A 852 8.44 -21.67 -12.93
N THR A 853 8.65 -21.58 -14.25
CA THR A 853 9.35 -22.58 -15.06
C THR A 853 10.60 -21.95 -15.70
N SER A 854 11.74 -22.66 -15.74
CA SER A 854 12.95 -22.18 -16.43
C SER A 854 12.71 -21.95 -17.93
N ALA A 855 13.08 -20.78 -18.43
CA ALA A 855 13.08 -20.48 -19.87
C ALA A 855 14.37 -20.97 -20.58
N GLN A 856 15.24 -21.70 -19.88
CA GLN A 856 16.49 -22.29 -20.39
C GLN A 856 17.46 -21.29 -21.06
N LYS A 857 17.34 -20.00 -20.72
CA LYS A 857 18.17 -18.92 -21.27
C LYS A 857 19.55 -18.91 -20.61
N LYS A 858 20.52 -19.55 -21.27
CA LYS A 858 21.93 -19.41 -20.92
C LYS A 858 22.43 -18.00 -21.28
N SER A 859 23.01 -17.30 -20.32
CA SER A 859 23.52 -15.93 -20.48
C SER A 859 24.77 -15.71 -19.62
N ALA A 860 25.51 -14.63 -19.86
CA ALA A 860 26.69 -14.25 -19.05
C ALA A 860 26.35 -13.78 -17.62
N CYS A 861 25.07 -13.79 -17.25
CA CYS A 861 24.57 -13.51 -15.91
C CYS A 861 24.24 -14.79 -15.12
N VAL A 862 24.27 -15.99 -15.71
CA VAL A 862 24.04 -17.26 -15.00
C VAL A 862 25.27 -17.63 -14.16
N GLY A 863 25.04 -18.10 -12.93
CA GLY A 863 26.08 -18.55 -12.00
C GLY A 863 26.43 -20.04 -12.11
N GLU A 864 27.43 -20.46 -11.33
CA GLU A 864 27.80 -21.86 -11.13
C GLU A 864 26.97 -22.50 -10.01
N THR A 865 26.71 -21.74 -8.94
CA THR A 865 25.96 -22.21 -7.76
C THR A 865 24.46 -22.17 -8.06
N GLU A 866 23.77 -23.31 -8.01
CA GLU A 866 22.33 -23.42 -8.27
C GLU A 866 21.49 -23.35 -6.98
N ILE A 867 20.46 -22.50 -6.97
CA ILE A 867 19.49 -22.37 -5.87
C ILE A 867 18.08 -22.27 -6.47
N GLY A 868 17.20 -23.23 -6.14
CA GLY A 868 15.86 -23.28 -6.71
C GLY A 868 15.88 -23.73 -8.18
N VAL A 869 15.12 -23.03 -9.03
CA VAL A 869 15.11 -23.23 -10.48
C VAL A 869 16.26 -22.42 -11.11
N GLY A 870 17.44 -23.02 -11.24
CA GLY A 870 18.66 -22.38 -11.75
C GLY A 870 18.96 -22.63 -13.22
N GLN A 871 20.26 -22.60 -13.56
CA GLN A 871 20.84 -22.76 -14.90
C GLN A 871 20.30 -21.80 -15.99
N THR A 872 19.64 -20.70 -15.59
CA THR A 872 19.00 -19.71 -16.46
C THR A 872 19.06 -18.32 -15.84
N SER A 873 19.00 -17.26 -16.67
CA SER A 873 18.70 -15.90 -16.19
C SER A 873 17.26 -15.46 -16.49
N ALA A 874 16.44 -16.34 -17.04
CA ALA A 874 15.04 -16.06 -17.37
C ALA A 874 14.11 -17.23 -17.08
N TRP A 875 12.87 -16.89 -16.71
CA TRP A 875 11.80 -17.82 -16.37
C TRP A 875 10.48 -17.40 -17.01
N LYS A 876 9.60 -18.39 -17.21
CA LYS A 876 8.23 -18.24 -17.70
C LYS A 876 7.25 -18.48 -16.54
N ILE A 877 6.21 -17.66 -16.49
CA ILE A 877 5.19 -17.61 -15.44
C ILE A 877 3.84 -17.58 -16.17
N GLY A 878 2.90 -18.47 -15.83
CA GLY A 878 1.64 -18.58 -16.58
C GLY A 878 0.69 -17.43 -16.30
N SER A 879 0.48 -17.10 -15.02
CA SER A 879 -0.23 -15.90 -14.55
C SER A 879 0.71 -15.01 -13.73
N ILE A 880 0.43 -13.72 -13.64
CA ILE A 880 0.92 -12.84 -12.57
C ILE A 880 -0.27 -12.07 -11.98
N ASN A 881 -0.21 -11.78 -10.69
CA ASN A 881 -1.18 -10.98 -9.93
C ASN A 881 -0.39 -10.05 -8.96
N PRO A 882 -1.03 -9.07 -8.29
CA PRO A 882 -0.32 -8.12 -7.39
C PRO A 882 0.49 -8.75 -6.26
N ARG A 883 0.14 -9.96 -5.82
CA ARG A 883 0.79 -10.69 -4.72
C ARG A 883 1.97 -11.56 -5.17
N THR A 884 2.02 -11.96 -6.45
CA THR A 884 3.03 -12.87 -7.01
C THR A 884 4.44 -12.37 -6.68
N THR A 885 5.10 -13.03 -5.73
CA THR A 885 6.41 -12.66 -5.20
C THR A 885 7.41 -13.77 -5.47
N LEU A 886 8.57 -13.42 -6.06
CA LEU A 886 9.59 -14.36 -6.49
C LEU A 886 10.89 -14.12 -5.73
N GLY A 887 11.42 -15.16 -5.09
CA GLY A 887 12.74 -15.14 -4.45
C GLY A 887 13.83 -15.41 -5.48
N VAL A 888 14.63 -14.42 -5.85
CA VAL A 888 15.76 -14.56 -6.80
C VAL A 888 17.08 -14.51 -6.04
N TYR A 889 17.96 -15.48 -6.30
CA TYR A 889 19.21 -15.68 -5.56
C TYR A 889 20.43 -15.38 -6.42
N PHE A 890 21.45 -14.77 -5.81
CA PHE A 890 22.63 -14.27 -6.50
C PHE A 890 23.94 -14.69 -5.80
N GLU A 891 25.00 -14.88 -6.60
CA GLU A 891 26.38 -15.08 -6.12
C GLU A 891 27.33 -13.99 -6.61
N VAL A 892 28.29 -13.61 -5.77
CA VAL A 892 29.40 -12.72 -6.15
C VAL A 892 30.53 -13.56 -6.73
N VAL A 893 30.97 -13.24 -7.95
CA VAL A 893 32.02 -13.99 -8.66
C VAL A 893 33.39 -13.29 -8.60
N SER A 894 33.43 -12.02 -8.17
CA SER A 894 34.67 -11.26 -7.98
C SER A 894 35.69 -12.01 -7.10
N PRO A 895 36.95 -12.18 -7.56
CA PRO A 895 37.99 -12.88 -6.81
C PRO A 895 38.49 -12.02 -5.64
N ALA A 896 38.94 -12.67 -4.56
CA ALA A 896 39.50 -11.97 -3.41
C ALA A 896 40.82 -11.27 -3.76
N GLY A 897 41.03 -10.07 -3.19
CA GLY A 897 42.26 -9.30 -3.35
C GLY A 897 42.26 -8.25 -4.48
N GLN A 898 41.21 -8.17 -5.30
CA GLN A 898 41.00 -6.98 -6.15
C GLN A 898 40.39 -5.85 -5.31
N PRO A 899 40.97 -4.63 -5.31
CA PRO A 899 40.40 -3.50 -4.59
C PRO A 899 39.11 -3.01 -5.26
N VAL A 900 38.07 -2.76 -4.46
CA VAL A 900 36.82 -2.15 -4.93
C VAL A 900 37.12 -0.77 -5.51
N GLN A 901 36.63 -0.49 -6.72
CA GLN A 901 36.76 0.85 -7.28
C GLN A 901 35.86 1.82 -6.51
N GLN A 902 36.33 3.05 -6.26
CA GLN A 902 35.58 4.04 -5.51
C GLN A 902 34.24 4.33 -6.22
N ASN A 903 33.11 4.14 -5.53
CA ASN A 903 31.74 4.11 -6.08
C ASN A 903 31.38 2.94 -7.04
N GLN A 904 32.06 1.79 -6.98
CA GLN A 904 31.61 0.59 -7.69
C GLN A 904 30.26 0.11 -7.14
N ARG A 905 29.25 0.10 -8.00
CA ARG A 905 27.89 -0.36 -7.69
C ARG A 905 27.58 -1.62 -8.47
N GLY A 906 27.01 -2.61 -7.80
CA GLY A 906 26.34 -3.71 -8.46
C GLY A 906 24.95 -3.26 -8.92
N LEU A 907 24.52 -3.72 -10.08
CA LEU A 907 23.19 -3.45 -10.62
C LEU A 907 22.45 -4.75 -10.91
N ILE A 908 21.14 -4.73 -10.67
CA ILE A 908 20.20 -5.77 -11.10
C ILE A 908 19.07 -5.07 -11.85
N GLN A 909 18.69 -5.60 -13.00
CA GLN A 909 17.51 -5.18 -13.77
C GLN A 909 16.61 -6.40 -14.01
N PHE A 910 15.40 -6.32 -13.49
CA PHE A 910 14.31 -7.25 -13.76
C PHE A 910 13.50 -6.73 -14.95
N ILE A 911 13.22 -7.60 -15.92
CA ILE A 911 12.48 -7.30 -17.14
C ILE A 911 11.33 -8.30 -17.23
N THR A 912 10.11 -7.86 -16.91
CA THR A 912 8.90 -8.70 -16.90
C THR A 912 7.98 -8.30 -18.05
N HIS A 913 7.97 -9.10 -19.11
CA HIS A 913 7.04 -8.95 -20.23
C HIS A 913 5.81 -9.84 -20.01
N TYR A 914 4.59 -9.31 -20.20
CA TYR A 914 3.34 -10.05 -19.97
C TYR A 914 2.18 -9.58 -20.87
N GLN A 915 1.16 -10.43 -21.03
CA GLN A 915 -0.13 -10.08 -21.64
C GLN A 915 -1.04 -9.50 -20.55
N SER A 916 -1.46 -8.24 -20.68
CA SER A 916 -2.44 -7.63 -19.78
C SER A 916 -3.87 -8.10 -20.10
N SER A 917 -4.71 -8.13 -19.08
CA SER A 917 -6.16 -8.37 -19.19
C SER A 917 -6.87 -7.42 -20.16
N SER A 918 -6.35 -6.20 -20.35
CA SER A 918 -6.85 -5.20 -21.32
C SER A 918 -6.61 -5.55 -22.80
N GLY A 919 -5.91 -6.66 -23.11
CA GLY A 919 -5.57 -7.03 -24.50
C GLY A 919 -4.34 -6.32 -25.07
N GLN A 920 -3.49 -5.75 -24.22
CA GLN A 920 -2.20 -5.14 -24.57
C GLN A 920 -1.04 -6.00 -24.06
N TYR A 921 0.07 -6.03 -24.80
CA TYR A 921 1.34 -6.51 -24.23
C TYR A 921 1.98 -5.39 -23.43
N LYS A 922 2.35 -5.69 -22.19
CA LYS A 922 3.04 -4.78 -21.28
C LYS A 922 4.43 -5.33 -20.94
N LEU A 923 5.37 -4.43 -20.70
CA LEU A 923 6.72 -4.77 -20.29
C LEU A 923 7.11 -3.86 -19.12
N ARG A 924 7.28 -4.46 -17.95
CA ARG A 924 7.69 -3.77 -16.73
C ARG A 924 9.18 -3.96 -16.49
N VAL A 925 9.86 -2.87 -16.15
CA VAL A 925 11.30 -2.85 -15.86
C VAL A 925 11.50 -2.30 -14.46
N THR A 926 12.19 -3.07 -13.62
CA THR A 926 12.67 -2.61 -12.31
C THR A 926 14.19 -2.67 -12.32
N THR A 927 14.86 -1.53 -12.21
CA THR A 927 16.32 -1.46 -12.11
C THR A 927 16.74 -0.92 -10.75
N ILE A 928 17.57 -1.69 -10.05
CA ILE A 928 18.14 -1.30 -8.76
C ILE A 928 19.66 -1.32 -8.81
N ALA A 929 20.28 -0.45 -8.01
CA ALA A 929 21.71 -0.48 -7.73
C ALA A 929 21.95 -0.57 -6.22
N ARG A 930 23.05 -1.23 -5.82
CA ARG A 930 23.60 -1.26 -4.45
C ARG A 930 25.12 -1.11 -4.49
N ASN A 931 25.71 -0.68 -3.39
CA ASN A 931 27.18 -0.51 -3.29
C ASN A 931 27.85 -1.84 -2.95
N PHE A 932 29.03 -2.10 -3.51
CA PHE A 932 29.93 -3.11 -2.96
C PHE A 932 30.73 -2.55 -1.77
N ALA A 933 31.11 -3.40 -0.83
CA ALA A 933 31.96 -3.07 0.31
C ALA A 933 33.00 -4.16 0.58
N ASP A 934 34.15 -3.74 1.11
CA ASP A 934 35.26 -4.64 1.45
C ASP A 934 34.96 -5.53 2.66
N ALA A 935 35.70 -6.63 2.75
CA ALA A 935 35.53 -7.64 3.80
C ALA A 935 35.72 -7.04 5.20
N GLY A 936 34.80 -7.37 6.12
CA GLY A 936 34.77 -6.80 7.47
C GLY A 936 34.23 -5.36 7.57
N SER A 937 33.75 -4.75 6.48
CA SER A 937 33.11 -3.42 6.56
C SER A 937 31.82 -3.47 7.40
N PRO A 938 31.66 -2.59 8.41
CA PRO A 938 30.46 -2.55 9.25
C PRO A 938 29.20 -2.18 8.45
N ALA A 939 29.35 -1.58 7.27
CA ALA A 939 28.24 -1.27 6.36
C ALA A 939 27.51 -2.53 5.86
N ILE A 940 28.16 -3.70 5.84
CA ILE A 940 27.51 -4.96 5.44
C ILE A 940 26.52 -5.39 6.53
N ALA A 941 26.95 -5.48 7.78
CA ALA A 941 26.09 -5.80 8.93
C ALA A 941 24.98 -4.73 9.14
N GLY A 942 25.33 -3.46 8.97
CA GLY A 942 24.38 -2.33 8.98
C GLY A 942 23.36 -2.33 7.84
N SER A 943 23.41 -3.28 6.89
CA SER A 943 22.53 -3.37 5.72
C SER A 943 21.73 -4.67 5.63
N PHE A 944 21.81 -5.53 6.65
CA PHE A 944 21.09 -6.80 6.73
C PHE A 944 19.60 -6.56 6.98
N ASP A 945 18.74 -7.19 6.19
CA ASP A 945 17.29 -7.22 6.35
C ASP A 945 16.89 -8.57 6.93
N GLN A 946 16.77 -8.65 8.26
CA GLN A 946 16.46 -9.92 8.96
C GLN A 946 15.12 -10.52 8.57
N GLU A 947 14.15 -9.71 8.14
CA GLU A 947 12.83 -10.14 7.72
C GLU A 947 12.87 -10.79 6.34
N ALA A 948 13.39 -10.06 5.34
CA ALA A 948 13.55 -10.60 3.99
C ALA A 948 14.51 -11.79 3.99
N ALA A 949 15.58 -11.76 4.79
CA ALA A 949 16.48 -12.89 4.98
C ALA A 949 15.77 -14.11 5.58
N ALA A 950 14.89 -13.93 6.58
CA ALA A 950 14.13 -15.04 7.16
C ALA A 950 13.19 -15.69 6.14
N VAL A 951 12.46 -14.90 5.35
CA VAL A 951 11.57 -15.41 4.30
C VAL A 951 12.36 -16.07 3.16
N LEU A 952 13.46 -15.47 2.70
CA LEU A 952 14.31 -16.03 1.66
C LEU A 952 15.00 -17.34 2.08
N MET A 953 15.35 -17.47 3.37
CA MET A 953 15.86 -18.72 3.95
C MET A 953 14.76 -19.75 4.19
N ALA A 954 13.53 -19.33 4.53
CA ALA A 954 12.36 -20.20 4.62
C ALA A 954 12.01 -20.81 3.25
N ARG A 955 12.02 -20.02 2.17
CA ARG A 955 11.82 -20.51 0.80
C ARG A 955 12.91 -21.51 0.38
N ILE A 956 14.18 -21.30 0.74
CA ILE A 956 15.24 -22.32 0.55
C ILE A 956 14.94 -23.58 1.38
N ALA A 957 14.59 -23.45 2.67
CA ALA A 957 14.33 -24.59 3.54
C ALA A 957 13.15 -25.43 3.03
N VAL A 958 12.06 -24.80 2.58
CA VAL A 958 10.89 -25.47 2.00
C VAL A 958 11.22 -26.15 0.67
N PHE A 959 11.98 -25.50 -0.21
CA PHE A 959 12.44 -26.11 -1.47
C PHE A 959 13.34 -27.34 -1.19
N LYS A 960 14.24 -27.24 -0.20
CA LYS A 960 15.04 -28.39 0.26
C LYS A 960 14.16 -29.50 0.83
N ALA A 961 13.15 -29.18 1.63
CA ALA A 961 12.22 -30.16 2.21
C ALA A 961 11.23 -30.79 1.20
N GLU A 962 11.42 -30.56 -0.10
CA GLU A 962 10.79 -31.33 -1.19
C GLU A 962 11.72 -32.42 -1.76
N ILE A 963 13.00 -32.44 -1.36
CA ILE A 963 14.10 -33.24 -1.94
C ILE A 963 14.89 -33.99 -0.85
N ASP A 964 15.27 -33.26 0.21
CA ASP A 964 15.99 -33.74 1.39
C ASP A 964 15.01 -34.06 2.54
N ASP A 965 15.34 -35.03 3.40
CA ASP A 965 14.53 -35.35 4.58
C ASP A 965 14.46 -34.20 5.59
N SER A 966 13.27 -33.92 6.15
CA SER A 966 13.04 -32.81 7.08
C SER A 966 14.05 -32.69 8.23
N PRO A 967 14.52 -33.78 8.91
CA PRO A 967 15.54 -33.68 9.95
C PRO A 967 16.87 -33.09 9.47
N ASP A 968 17.28 -33.33 8.22
CA ASP A 968 18.52 -32.79 7.67
C ASP A 968 18.36 -31.35 7.16
N VAL A 969 17.16 -30.97 6.70
CA VAL A 969 16.82 -29.56 6.45
C VAL A 969 16.87 -28.74 7.75
N LEU A 970 16.35 -29.29 8.86
CA LEU A 970 16.41 -28.65 10.18
C LEU A 970 17.86 -28.53 10.68
N ARG A 971 18.67 -29.58 10.55
CA ARG A 971 20.11 -29.54 10.87
C ARG A 971 20.87 -28.54 10.00
N TRP A 972 20.50 -28.39 8.72
CA TRP A 972 21.06 -27.37 7.84
C TRP A 972 20.69 -25.96 8.32
N LEU A 973 19.42 -25.71 8.65
CA LEU A 973 18.92 -24.43 9.14
C LEU A 973 19.61 -24.01 10.46
N ASP A 974 19.65 -24.92 11.44
CA ASP A 974 20.32 -24.71 12.73
C ASP A 974 21.83 -24.41 12.50
N ARG A 975 22.50 -25.10 11.57
CA ARG A 975 23.91 -24.82 11.18
C ARG A 975 24.10 -23.46 10.51
N MET A 976 23.15 -22.99 9.69
CA MET A 976 23.24 -21.66 9.07
C MET A 976 23.07 -20.56 10.13
N LEU A 977 22.12 -20.71 11.05
CA LEU A 977 21.92 -19.78 12.16
C LEU A 977 23.16 -19.68 13.06
N ILE A 978 23.74 -20.81 13.47
CA ILE A 978 24.96 -20.83 14.29
C ILE A 978 26.11 -20.09 13.59
N ARG A 979 26.33 -20.34 12.28
CA ARG A 979 27.38 -19.67 11.51
C ARG A 979 27.14 -18.17 11.34
N LEU A 980 25.89 -17.74 11.19
CA LEU A 980 25.52 -16.32 11.12
C LEU A 980 25.85 -15.62 12.44
N CYS A 981 25.44 -16.22 13.57
CA CYS A 981 25.76 -15.72 14.91
C CYS A 981 27.29 -15.69 15.16
N GLN A 982 28.03 -16.72 14.77
CA GLN A 982 29.51 -16.75 14.87
C GLN A 982 30.21 -15.66 14.02
N LYS A 983 29.54 -15.08 13.03
CA LYS A 983 30.08 -14.05 12.13
C LYS A 983 29.68 -12.62 12.52
N PHE A 984 28.50 -12.43 13.11
CA PHE A 984 27.89 -11.11 13.33
C PHE A 984 27.48 -10.79 14.77
N ALA A 985 27.61 -11.73 15.72
CA ALA A 985 27.44 -11.45 17.14
C ALA A 985 28.74 -10.98 17.80
N ASP A 986 28.63 -10.10 18.79
CA ASP A 986 29.72 -9.76 19.70
C ASP A 986 29.73 -10.76 20.87
N TYR A 987 30.87 -11.41 21.12
CA TYR A 987 31.03 -12.35 22.24
C TYR A 987 32.50 -12.56 22.63
N HIS A 988 32.70 -13.02 23.86
CA HIS A 988 33.93 -13.64 24.32
C HIS A 988 33.84 -15.16 24.12
N LYS A 989 34.93 -15.77 23.65
CA LYS A 989 34.98 -17.23 23.44
C LYS A 989 34.71 -17.97 24.74
N GLU A 990 33.94 -19.05 24.64
CA GLU A 990 33.58 -19.96 25.73
C GLU A 990 32.70 -19.36 26.84
N ASP A 991 32.28 -18.08 26.75
CA ASP A 991 31.34 -17.42 27.67
C ASP A 991 29.99 -17.10 27.00
N PRO A 992 28.92 -17.91 27.21
CA PRO A 992 27.61 -17.69 26.61
C PRO A 992 26.88 -16.43 27.12
N THR A 993 27.32 -15.84 28.24
CA THR A 993 26.69 -14.65 28.84
C THR A 993 27.12 -13.35 28.15
N SER A 994 28.33 -13.35 27.56
CA SER A 994 28.85 -12.23 26.77
C SER A 994 28.09 -11.98 25.45
N PHE A 995 27.36 -12.96 24.94
CA PHE A 995 26.78 -12.96 23.59
C PHE A 995 25.74 -11.86 23.38
N ARG A 996 25.96 -11.01 22.37
CA ARG A 996 25.06 -9.93 21.94
C ARG A 996 24.90 -9.90 20.43
N LEU A 997 23.70 -9.57 19.97
CA LEU A 997 23.39 -9.25 18.57
C LEU A 997 23.05 -7.76 18.47
N SER A 998 23.31 -7.17 17.31
CA SER A 998 22.81 -5.83 16.96
C SER A 998 21.34 -5.89 16.56
N GLU A 999 20.64 -4.76 16.61
CA GLU A 999 19.18 -4.65 16.37
C GLU A 999 18.76 -5.27 15.02
N ASN A 1000 19.54 -5.04 13.96
CA ASN A 1000 19.37 -5.63 12.63
C ASN A 1000 19.37 -7.17 12.60
N PHE A 1001 19.87 -7.85 13.63
CA PHE A 1001 19.95 -9.31 13.73
C PHE A 1001 19.18 -9.86 14.94
N GLY A 1002 18.59 -9.01 15.78
CA GLY A 1002 18.04 -9.42 17.08
C GLY A 1002 16.84 -10.37 17.00
N ILE A 1003 16.03 -10.25 15.94
CA ILE A 1003 14.79 -11.02 15.74
C ILE A 1003 15.04 -12.25 14.84
N TYR A 1004 16.10 -12.24 14.00
CA TYR A 1004 16.41 -13.37 13.11
C TYR A 1004 16.44 -14.76 13.80
N PRO A 1005 17.04 -14.95 14.99
CA PRO A 1005 16.98 -16.24 15.70
C PRO A 1005 15.56 -16.66 16.10
N GLN A 1006 14.67 -15.70 16.40
CA GLN A 1006 13.27 -15.95 16.73
C GLN A 1006 12.49 -16.42 15.50
N PHE A 1007 12.66 -15.77 14.34
CA PHE A 1007 12.09 -16.25 13.08
C PHE A 1007 12.55 -17.69 12.74
N MET A 1008 13.84 -18.00 12.94
CA MET A 1008 14.34 -19.37 12.74
C MET A 1008 13.75 -20.37 13.76
N PHE A 1009 13.50 -19.96 15.00
CA PHE A 1009 12.84 -20.76 16.03
C PHE A 1009 11.37 -21.08 15.69
N HIS A 1010 10.62 -20.13 15.13
CA HIS A 1010 9.24 -20.40 14.70
C HIS A 1010 9.21 -21.20 13.37
N LEU A 1011 10.10 -20.88 12.42
CA LEU A 1011 10.25 -21.63 11.15
C LEU A 1011 10.52 -23.13 11.38
N ARG A 1012 11.46 -23.48 12.28
CA ARG A 1012 11.82 -24.89 12.56
C ARG A 1012 10.73 -25.72 13.27
N ARG A 1013 9.65 -25.08 13.76
CA ARG A 1013 8.43 -25.72 14.30
C ARG A 1013 7.18 -25.52 13.43
N SER A 1014 7.29 -24.77 12.33
CA SER A 1014 6.18 -24.49 11.43
C SER A 1014 5.71 -25.72 10.66
N GLN A 1015 4.44 -25.71 10.22
CA GLN A 1015 3.83 -26.77 9.39
C GLN A 1015 4.49 -26.93 8.01
N PHE A 1016 5.37 -26.00 7.62
CA PHE A 1016 6.18 -26.09 6.40
C PHE A 1016 7.28 -27.15 6.49
N LEU A 1017 7.85 -27.35 7.69
CA LEU A 1017 8.97 -28.27 7.96
C LEU A 1017 8.58 -29.43 8.89
N GLN A 1018 7.80 -29.14 9.94
CA GLN A 1018 7.21 -30.15 10.82
C GLN A 1018 5.85 -30.59 10.28
N VAL A 1019 5.85 -31.66 9.48
CA VAL A 1019 4.65 -32.14 8.79
C VAL A 1019 3.74 -33.03 9.66
N PHE A 1020 4.15 -33.34 10.89
CA PHE A 1020 3.35 -34.09 11.85
C PHE A 1020 2.02 -33.40 12.14
N ASN A 1021 0.93 -34.17 12.32
CA ASN A 1021 -0.43 -33.66 12.48
C ASN A 1021 -0.93 -32.76 11.32
N ASN A 1022 -0.40 -32.96 10.11
CA ASN A 1022 -0.91 -32.39 8.86
C ASN A 1022 -1.06 -33.52 7.82
N SER A 1023 -1.96 -33.36 6.86
CA SER A 1023 -2.02 -34.22 5.68
C SER A 1023 -0.98 -33.81 4.62
N PRO A 1024 -0.57 -34.76 3.74
CA PRO A 1024 0.19 -34.47 2.52
C PRO A 1024 -0.36 -33.30 1.69
N ASP A 1025 -1.68 -33.20 1.57
CA ASP A 1025 -2.36 -32.17 0.77
C ASP A 1025 -2.32 -30.79 1.44
N GLU A 1026 -2.55 -30.71 2.77
CA GLU A 1026 -2.37 -29.45 3.53
C GLU A 1026 -0.92 -28.96 3.48
N THR A 1027 0.06 -29.85 3.64
CA THR A 1027 1.48 -29.46 3.54
C THR A 1027 1.81 -28.92 2.13
N ALA A 1028 1.25 -29.51 1.07
CA ALA A 1028 1.41 -29.00 -0.29
C ALA A 1028 0.75 -27.61 -0.46
N PHE A 1029 -0.43 -27.40 0.13
CA PHE A 1029 -1.14 -26.12 0.12
C PHE A 1029 -0.37 -25.01 0.87
N TYR A 1030 0.05 -25.25 2.12
CA TYR A 1030 0.81 -24.27 2.90
C TYR A 1030 2.12 -23.89 2.18
N ARG A 1031 2.85 -24.88 1.64
CA ARG A 1031 4.10 -24.64 0.89
C ARG A 1031 3.90 -23.94 -0.46
N HIS A 1032 2.73 -24.06 -1.07
CA HIS A 1032 2.39 -23.29 -2.27
C HIS A 1032 2.29 -21.80 -1.90
N ILE A 1033 1.41 -21.44 -0.96
CA ILE A 1033 1.11 -20.05 -0.60
C ILE A 1033 2.35 -19.27 -0.10
N LEU A 1034 3.24 -19.89 0.69
CA LEU A 1034 4.52 -19.28 1.12
C LEU A 1034 5.46 -18.91 -0.05
N ASN A 1035 5.26 -19.54 -1.22
CA ASN A 1035 6.02 -19.27 -2.44
C ASN A 1035 5.32 -18.29 -3.41
N GLU A 1036 4.04 -17.96 -3.19
CA GLU A 1036 3.33 -16.86 -3.87
C GLU A 1036 3.53 -15.53 -3.11
N GLU A 1037 3.33 -15.52 -1.78
CA GLU A 1037 3.13 -14.31 -0.96
C GLU A 1037 4.38 -13.45 -0.67
N ASP A 1038 4.12 -12.19 -0.27
CA ASP A 1038 5.12 -11.15 0.01
C ASP A 1038 5.91 -11.36 1.32
N VAL A 1039 6.76 -10.40 1.71
CA VAL A 1039 7.50 -10.47 2.98
C VAL A 1039 6.56 -10.50 4.18
N ASN A 1040 5.61 -9.56 4.27
CA ASN A 1040 4.79 -9.37 5.45
C ASN A 1040 3.88 -10.59 5.70
N ASN A 1041 3.20 -11.07 4.66
CA ASN A 1041 2.36 -12.27 4.75
C ASN A 1041 3.21 -13.52 5.03
N SER A 1042 4.41 -13.64 4.46
CA SER A 1042 5.34 -14.73 4.78
C SER A 1042 5.87 -14.69 6.21
N LEU A 1043 6.05 -13.50 6.81
CA LEU A 1043 6.43 -13.36 8.22
C LEU A 1043 5.31 -13.84 9.14
N VAL A 1044 4.07 -13.42 8.91
CA VAL A 1044 2.89 -13.87 9.69
C VAL A 1044 2.69 -15.40 9.58
N MET A 1045 2.97 -15.97 8.41
CA MET A 1045 2.99 -17.41 8.19
C MET A 1045 4.08 -18.14 9.02
N ILE A 1046 5.27 -17.56 9.16
CA ILE A 1046 6.39 -18.14 9.90
C ILE A 1046 6.19 -17.96 11.41
N GLN A 1047 5.90 -16.73 11.84
CA GLN A 1047 5.66 -16.31 13.21
C GLN A 1047 4.30 -15.60 13.28
N PRO A 1048 3.24 -16.31 13.71
CA PRO A 1048 1.92 -15.74 13.93
C PRO A 1048 1.92 -14.49 14.80
N THR A 1049 1.07 -13.52 14.45
CA THR A 1049 0.82 -12.31 15.22
C THR A 1049 -0.25 -12.56 16.27
N LEU A 1050 -0.14 -11.89 17.42
CA LEU A 1050 -1.07 -12.03 18.55
C LEU A 1050 -1.37 -10.65 19.14
N MET A 1051 -2.60 -10.19 18.98
CA MET A 1051 -3.08 -8.92 19.53
C MET A 1051 -3.93 -9.18 20.78
N SER A 1052 -3.69 -8.42 21.84
CA SER A 1052 -4.43 -8.50 23.11
C SER A 1052 -5.33 -7.30 23.31
N PHE A 1053 -6.58 -7.57 23.67
CA PHE A 1053 -7.64 -6.59 23.93
C PHE A 1053 -8.09 -6.75 25.39
N SER A 1054 -8.20 -5.65 26.13
CA SER A 1054 -8.68 -5.61 27.53
C SER A 1054 -9.53 -4.36 27.78
N LEU A 1055 -10.22 -4.30 28.91
CA LEU A 1055 -11.06 -3.13 29.26
C LEU A 1055 -10.23 -1.86 29.56
N ASP A 1056 -9.01 -2.00 30.07
CA ASP A 1056 -8.20 -0.87 30.57
C ASP A 1056 -7.26 -0.25 29.50
N GLY A 1057 -7.07 -0.93 28.37
CA GLY A 1057 -6.06 -0.64 27.35
C GLY A 1057 -6.62 -0.57 25.93
N GLN A 1058 -5.84 0.03 25.02
CA GLN A 1058 -6.06 -0.14 23.58
C GLN A 1058 -5.48 -1.49 23.11
N PRO A 1059 -5.91 -2.02 21.96
CA PRO A 1059 -5.35 -3.24 21.39
C PRO A 1059 -3.83 -3.12 21.23
N GLN A 1060 -3.07 -4.11 21.71
CA GLN A 1060 -1.62 -4.10 21.67
C GLN A 1060 -1.04 -5.46 21.25
N PRO A 1061 0.06 -5.49 20.48
CA PRO A 1061 0.75 -6.73 20.15
C PRO A 1061 1.38 -7.33 21.41
N VAL A 1062 1.22 -8.64 21.58
CA VAL A 1062 1.80 -9.41 22.70
C VAL A 1062 2.66 -10.56 22.17
N LEU A 1063 3.53 -11.08 23.03
CA LEU A 1063 4.39 -12.21 22.67
C LEU A 1063 3.54 -13.46 22.36
N LEU A 1064 3.96 -14.23 21.36
CA LEU A 1064 3.32 -15.50 21.00
C LEU A 1064 3.70 -16.60 22.02
N ASP A 1065 3.28 -16.44 23.28
CA ASP A 1065 3.70 -17.22 24.43
C ASP A 1065 2.54 -17.58 25.38
N SER A 1066 2.67 -18.71 26.08
CA SER A 1066 1.86 -19.09 27.26
C SER A 1066 1.56 -17.97 28.28
N VAL A 1067 2.48 -17.02 28.48
CA VAL A 1067 2.34 -15.88 29.40
C VAL A 1067 1.30 -14.85 28.94
N SER A 1068 0.96 -14.82 27.64
CA SER A 1068 -0.05 -13.90 27.09
C SER A 1068 -1.49 -14.41 27.25
N ILE A 1069 -1.69 -15.67 27.65
CA ILE A 1069 -2.99 -16.21 28.03
C ILE A 1069 -3.37 -15.67 29.41
N LYS A 1070 -4.46 -14.89 29.47
CA LYS A 1070 -5.07 -14.41 30.72
C LYS A 1070 -6.59 -14.53 30.67
N ASN A 1071 -7.23 -14.65 31.82
CA ASN A 1071 -8.68 -14.85 31.92
C ASN A 1071 -9.50 -13.58 31.57
N ASP A 1072 -8.89 -12.39 31.68
CA ASP A 1072 -9.48 -11.06 31.56
C ASP A 1072 -9.32 -10.41 30.17
N VAL A 1073 -8.69 -11.09 29.20
CA VAL A 1073 -8.40 -10.54 27.87
C VAL A 1073 -9.10 -11.32 26.75
N ILE A 1074 -9.26 -10.65 25.60
CA ILE A 1074 -9.50 -11.31 24.31
C ILE A 1074 -8.19 -11.30 23.54
N LEU A 1075 -7.88 -12.41 22.86
CA LEU A 1075 -6.72 -12.53 21.97
C LEU A 1075 -7.21 -12.73 20.53
N LEU A 1076 -6.73 -11.88 19.61
CA LEU A 1076 -6.80 -12.12 18.17
C LEU A 1076 -5.47 -12.74 17.74
N LEU A 1077 -5.50 -14.03 17.43
CA LEU A 1077 -4.40 -14.75 16.81
C LEU A 1077 -4.57 -14.73 15.29
N ASP A 1078 -3.51 -14.37 14.60
CA ASP A 1078 -3.43 -14.41 13.15
C ASP A 1078 -2.22 -15.26 12.71
N THR A 1079 -2.51 -16.29 11.92
CA THR A 1079 -1.54 -17.28 11.41
C THR A 1079 -1.40 -17.24 9.88
N PHE A 1080 -1.82 -16.14 9.26
CA PHE A 1080 -2.17 -16.00 7.84
C PHE A 1080 -3.35 -16.89 7.42
N PHE A 1081 -3.26 -18.22 7.59
CA PHE A 1081 -4.24 -19.22 7.14
C PHE A 1081 -5.48 -19.36 8.04
N HIS A 1082 -5.35 -19.02 9.32
CA HIS A 1082 -6.44 -18.98 10.30
C HIS A 1082 -6.41 -17.64 11.03
N ILE A 1083 -7.59 -17.04 11.20
CA ILE A 1083 -7.81 -15.88 12.07
C ILE A 1083 -8.70 -16.37 13.21
N LEU A 1084 -8.21 -16.26 14.44
CA LEU A 1084 -8.81 -16.89 15.61
C LEU A 1084 -9.02 -15.86 16.73
N ILE A 1085 -10.28 -15.66 17.13
CA ILE A 1085 -10.64 -14.86 18.30
C ILE A 1085 -10.83 -15.80 19.50
N TRP A 1086 -9.99 -15.64 20.52
CA TRP A 1086 -10.01 -16.40 21.77
C TRP A 1086 -10.46 -15.51 22.91
N HIS A 1087 -11.45 -15.97 23.69
CA HIS A 1087 -11.97 -15.27 24.87
C HIS A 1087 -11.42 -15.92 26.14
N GLY A 1088 -10.78 -15.13 27.00
CA GLY A 1088 -10.40 -15.55 28.34
C GLY A 1088 -11.61 -15.94 29.19
N GLU A 1089 -11.40 -16.77 30.21
CA GLU A 1089 -12.46 -17.38 31.02
C GLU A 1089 -13.44 -16.35 31.59
N THR A 1090 -12.95 -15.24 32.15
CA THR A 1090 -13.80 -14.18 32.72
C THR A 1090 -14.64 -13.50 31.64
N ILE A 1091 -14.02 -13.17 30.49
CA ILE A 1091 -14.72 -12.59 29.34
C ILE A 1091 -15.79 -13.55 28.79
N ALA A 1092 -15.46 -14.84 28.68
CA ALA A 1092 -16.39 -15.87 28.22
C ALA A 1092 -17.56 -16.08 29.19
N GLN A 1093 -17.32 -15.98 30.51
CA GLN A 1093 -18.39 -15.98 31.52
C GLN A 1093 -19.29 -14.74 31.38
N TRP A 1094 -18.73 -13.53 31.26
CA TRP A 1094 -19.51 -12.31 31.09
C TRP A 1094 -20.34 -12.30 29.79
N ARG A 1095 -19.76 -12.78 28.69
CA ARG A 1095 -20.45 -12.95 27.40
C ARG A 1095 -21.62 -13.94 27.50
N LYS A 1096 -21.47 -15.03 28.25
CA LYS A 1096 -22.54 -16.03 28.49
C LYS A 1096 -23.62 -15.54 29.46
N ALA A 1097 -23.30 -14.61 30.35
CA ALA A 1097 -24.25 -13.91 31.21
C ALA A 1097 -24.95 -12.72 30.51
N ASN A 1098 -24.66 -12.47 29.23
CA ASN A 1098 -25.22 -11.40 28.41
C ASN A 1098 -25.06 -9.99 29.01
N TYR A 1099 -23.91 -9.67 29.58
CA TYR A 1099 -23.61 -8.30 30.01
C TYR A 1099 -23.59 -7.31 28.84
N GLN A 1100 -23.21 -7.73 27.64
CA GLN A 1100 -23.13 -6.86 26.45
C GLN A 1100 -24.49 -6.28 25.96
N ASP A 1101 -25.60 -6.75 26.52
CA ASP A 1101 -26.97 -6.32 26.18
C ASP A 1101 -27.68 -5.63 27.37
N GLN A 1102 -26.94 -5.33 28.44
CA GLN A 1102 -27.43 -4.61 29.62
C GLN A 1102 -27.04 -3.13 29.57
N GLU A 1103 -27.96 -2.25 29.98
CA GLU A 1103 -27.68 -0.81 30.08
C GLU A 1103 -26.53 -0.53 31.05
N GLY A 1104 -25.54 0.26 30.60
CA GLY A 1104 -24.33 0.58 31.36
C GLY A 1104 -23.09 -0.27 31.05
N TYR A 1105 -23.20 -1.36 30.29
CA TYR A 1105 -22.09 -2.24 29.89
C TYR A 1105 -21.65 -2.07 28.43
N GLU A 1106 -21.85 -0.86 27.87
CA GLU A 1106 -21.53 -0.54 26.47
C GLU A 1106 -20.04 -0.74 26.13
N ASN A 1107 -19.13 -0.49 27.09
CA ASN A 1107 -17.70 -0.74 26.97
C ASN A 1107 -17.35 -2.23 26.79
N PHE A 1108 -18.11 -3.15 27.41
CA PHE A 1108 -17.94 -4.59 27.23
C PHE A 1108 -18.46 -5.04 25.86
N LYS A 1109 -19.54 -4.40 25.36
CA LYS A 1109 -20.03 -4.59 24.00
C LYS A 1109 -18.99 -4.13 22.97
N GLU A 1110 -18.40 -2.95 23.17
CA GLU A 1110 -17.31 -2.40 22.34
C GLU A 1110 -16.11 -3.37 22.30
N LEU A 1111 -15.63 -3.82 23.46
CA LEU A 1111 -14.53 -4.79 23.59
C LEU A 1111 -14.76 -6.09 22.81
N LEU A 1112 -16.00 -6.61 22.78
CA LEU A 1112 -16.35 -7.79 21.98
C LEU A 1112 -16.39 -7.50 20.46
N THR A 1113 -16.66 -6.26 20.05
CA THR A 1113 -16.73 -5.88 18.62
C THR A 1113 -15.38 -5.51 17.99
N LEU A 1114 -14.47 -4.89 18.74
CA LEU A 1114 -13.14 -4.49 18.25
C LEU A 1114 -12.36 -5.63 17.54
N PRO A 1115 -12.09 -6.80 18.17
CA PRO A 1115 -11.35 -7.88 17.51
C PRO A 1115 -12.11 -8.52 16.34
N ILE A 1116 -13.42 -8.29 16.21
CA ILE A 1116 -14.23 -8.72 15.06
C ILE A 1116 -14.05 -7.74 13.89
N SER A 1117 -13.89 -6.44 14.16
CA SER A 1117 -13.55 -5.43 13.13
C SER A 1117 -12.15 -5.69 12.57
N ASP A 1118 -11.15 -5.78 13.44
CA ASP A 1118 -9.75 -6.06 13.06
C ASP A 1118 -9.64 -7.38 12.26
N ALA A 1119 -10.41 -8.41 12.66
CA ALA A 1119 -10.50 -9.67 11.92
C ALA A 1119 -11.19 -9.53 10.55
N GLN A 1120 -12.16 -8.62 10.39
CA GLN A 1120 -12.83 -8.37 9.10
C GLN A 1120 -11.92 -7.63 8.13
N ASP A 1121 -11.10 -6.69 8.59
CA ASP A 1121 -10.11 -6.00 7.77
C ASP A 1121 -9.00 -6.97 7.29
N LEU A 1122 -8.50 -7.83 8.19
CA LEU A 1122 -7.58 -8.93 7.81
C LEU A 1122 -8.22 -9.97 6.89
N LEU A 1123 -9.54 -10.20 7.01
CA LEU A 1123 -10.30 -11.04 6.07
C LEU A 1123 -10.51 -10.36 4.71
N ALA A 1124 -10.43 -9.03 4.60
CA ALA A 1124 -10.70 -8.28 3.37
C ALA A 1124 -9.55 -8.35 2.36
N ASP A 1125 -8.31 -8.22 2.82
CA ASP A 1125 -7.10 -8.12 1.97
C ASP A 1125 -6.61 -9.48 1.40
N ARG A 1126 -6.86 -10.58 2.13
CA ARG A 1126 -6.13 -11.85 1.93
C ARG A 1126 -6.63 -12.75 0.80
N PHE A 1127 -5.74 -13.63 0.36
CA PHE A 1127 -6.05 -14.74 -0.53
C PHE A 1127 -5.14 -15.95 -0.25
N PRO A 1128 -5.67 -17.19 -0.25
CA PRO A 1128 -7.09 -17.51 -0.11
C PRO A 1128 -7.61 -17.01 1.25
N ILE A 1129 -8.94 -16.94 1.39
CA ILE A 1129 -9.55 -16.43 2.63
C ILE A 1129 -9.28 -17.39 3.79
N PRO A 1130 -8.76 -16.89 4.92
CA PRO A 1130 -8.44 -17.74 6.06
C PRO A 1130 -9.67 -18.32 6.75
N ARG A 1131 -9.46 -19.43 7.45
CA ARG A 1131 -10.47 -20.03 8.32
C ARG A 1131 -10.68 -19.12 9.54
N TYR A 1132 -11.80 -18.41 9.56
CA TYR A 1132 -12.24 -17.64 10.72
C TYR A 1132 -12.73 -18.59 11.84
N VAL A 1133 -12.20 -18.43 13.05
CA VAL A 1133 -12.50 -19.25 14.22
C VAL A 1133 -12.80 -18.36 15.42
N VAL A 1134 -13.84 -18.70 16.18
CA VAL A 1134 -14.14 -18.04 17.46
C VAL A 1134 -14.23 -19.11 18.54
N CYS A 1135 -13.53 -18.91 19.65
CA CYS A 1135 -13.49 -19.86 20.76
C CYS A 1135 -13.32 -19.19 22.13
N ASP A 1136 -13.55 -19.99 23.17
CA ASP A 1136 -13.36 -19.62 24.57
C ASP A 1136 -12.21 -20.45 25.19
N GLN A 1137 -11.66 -19.98 26.30
CA GLN A 1137 -10.77 -20.75 27.18
C GLN A 1137 -11.40 -22.11 27.55
N GLY A 1138 -10.63 -23.19 27.39
CA GLY A 1138 -11.10 -24.58 27.55
C GLY A 1138 -11.88 -25.17 26.37
N GLY A 1139 -12.26 -24.38 25.36
CA GLY A 1139 -12.94 -24.88 24.16
C GLY A 1139 -12.03 -25.71 23.25
N SER A 1140 -12.58 -26.73 22.59
CA SER A 1140 -11.80 -27.66 21.73
C SER A 1140 -11.05 -26.96 20.58
N GLN A 1141 -11.58 -25.84 20.09
CA GLN A 1141 -10.96 -25.01 19.04
C GLN A 1141 -9.76 -24.19 19.55
N ALA A 1142 -9.64 -23.93 20.86
CA ALA A 1142 -8.51 -23.20 21.45
C ALA A 1142 -7.17 -23.94 21.27
N ARG A 1143 -7.19 -25.24 20.91
CA ARG A 1143 -6.00 -26.01 20.51
C ARG A 1143 -5.22 -25.35 19.36
N PHE A 1144 -5.88 -24.60 18.47
CA PHE A 1144 -5.23 -23.89 17.37
C PHE A 1144 -4.36 -22.73 17.86
N LEU A 1145 -4.74 -22.07 18.97
CA LEU A 1145 -3.88 -21.10 19.66
C LEU A 1145 -2.75 -21.81 20.39
N LEU A 1146 -3.08 -22.79 21.25
CA LEU A 1146 -2.11 -23.48 22.09
C LEU A 1146 -0.98 -24.17 21.30
N SER A 1147 -1.24 -24.65 20.08
CA SER A 1147 -0.22 -25.27 19.22
C SER A 1147 0.75 -24.28 18.54
N LYS A 1148 0.48 -22.96 18.62
CA LYS A 1148 1.32 -21.91 18.02
C LYS A 1148 2.18 -21.18 19.04
N LEU A 1149 1.78 -21.16 20.31
CA LEU A 1149 2.48 -20.46 21.38
C LEU A 1149 3.83 -21.11 21.72
N ASN A 1150 4.75 -20.28 22.20
CA ASN A 1150 5.97 -20.72 22.86
C ASN A 1150 5.63 -21.31 24.26
N PRO A 1151 6.05 -22.55 24.57
CA PRO A 1151 5.80 -23.19 25.85
C PRO A 1151 6.84 -22.74 26.90
N SER A 1152 6.76 -21.49 27.36
CA SER A 1152 7.60 -21.00 28.46
C SER A 1152 7.17 -21.60 29.80
N THR A 1153 5.88 -21.86 30.02
CA THR A 1153 5.39 -22.73 31.10
C THR A 1153 4.98 -24.09 30.53
N THR A 1154 5.71 -25.14 30.92
CA THR A 1154 5.39 -26.54 30.59
C THR A 1154 4.90 -27.29 31.82
N HIS A 1155 4.25 -28.43 31.59
CA HIS A 1155 3.92 -29.38 32.64
C HIS A 1155 5.16 -29.92 33.40
N MET A 1156 6.33 -30.01 32.74
CA MET A 1156 7.60 -30.46 33.33
C MET A 1156 8.29 -29.41 34.22
N SER A 1157 8.02 -28.11 34.01
CA SER A 1157 8.52 -27.04 34.91
C SER A 1157 7.92 -27.08 36.33
N GLY A 1158 6.88 -27.90 36.55
CA GLY A 1158 6.32 -28.19 37.88
C GLY A 1158 7.22 -29.08 38.73
N GLY A 1159 8.35 -28.55 39.19
CA GLY A 1159 9.25 -29.24 40.12
C GLY A 1159 8.58 -29.61 41.45
N ILE A 1160 9.10 -30.63 42.13
CA ILE A 1160 8.50 -31.32 43.30
C ILE A 1160 8.26 -30.40 44.54
N TYR A 1161 8.78 -29.17 44.55
CA TYR A 1161 8.44 -28.15 45.55
C TYR A 1161 7.56 -27.07 44.93
N GLY A 1162 6.32 -26.96 45.40
CA GLY A 1162 5.27 -26.14 44.79
C GLY A 1162 5.49 -24.63 44.86
N SER A 1163 6.15 -24.07 43.85
CA SER A 1163 6.10 -22.63 43.55
C SER A 1163 4.80 -22.33 42.79
N GLN A 1164 3.84 -21.65 43.43
CA GLN A 1164 2.53 -21.35 42.83
C GLN A 1164 2.55 -20.17 41.83
N ASN A 1165 3.70 -19.52 41.61
CA ASN A 1165 3.79 -18.27 40.84
C ASN A 1165 4.34 -18.47 39.41
N ALA A 1166 3.80 -19.44 38.66
CA ALA A 1166 4.00 -19.53 37.21
C ALA A 1166 2.88 -18.75 36.50
N ALA A 1167 3.15 -17.51 36.08
CA ALA A 1167 2.16 -16.62 35.46
C ALA A 1167 1.91 -16.96 33.98
N GLY A 1168 1.05 -17.94 33.71
CA GLY A 1168 0.57 -18.29 32.37
C GLY A 1168 -0.02 -19.70 32.32
N GLN A 1169 -0.89 -19.99 31.34
CA GLN A 1169 -1.46 -21.33 31.20
C GLN A 1169 -0.39 -22.33 30.72
N ALA A 1170 -0.10 -23.33 31.55
CA ALA A 1170 0.89 -24.36 31.23
C ALA A 1170 0.51 -25.16 29.98
N ILE A 1171 1.45 -25.28 29.05
CA ILE A 1171 1.28 -26.01 27.79
C ILE A 1171 1.80 -27.46 27.96
N PHE A 1172 0.97 -28.42 27.55
CA PHE A 1172 1.30 -29.85 27.56
C PHE A 1172 2.04 -30.24 26.28
N THR A 1173 3.33 -29.90 26.21
CA THR A 1173 4.26 -30.36 25.17
C THR A 1173 5.65 -30.62 25.77
N ASP A 1174 6.45 -31.41 25.06
CA ASP A 1174 7.89 -31.61 25.27
C ASP A 1174 8.74 -30.69 24.37
N ASP A 1175 8.11 -29.81 23.58
CA ASP A 1175 8.81 -28.84 22.72
C ASP A 1175 9.72 -27.89 23.50
N VAL A 1176 10.95 -27.73 23.00
CA VAL A 1176 11.94 -26.79 23.53
C VAL A 1176 11.42 -25.35 23.45
N SER A 1177 11.45 -24.60 24.57
CA SER A 1177 11.05 -23.19 24.60
C SER A 1177 12.08 -22.28 23.92
N LEU A 1178 11.65 -21.06 23.53
CA LEU A 1178 12.51 -20.06 22.90
C LEU A 1178 13.73 -19.71 23.77
N GLN A 1179 13.57 -19.66 25.09
CA GLN A 1179 14.69 -19.41 26.01
C GLN A 1179 15.74 -20.52 25.92
N VAL A 1180 15.34 -21.80 26.04
CA VAL A 1180 16.28 -22.93 26.00
C VAL A 1180 16.94 -23.05 24.63
N PHE A 1181 16.21 -22.76 23.55
CA PHE A 1181 16.77 -22.65 22.21
C PHE A 1181 17.84 -21.56 22.11
N MET A 1182 17.57 -20.36 22.65
CA MET A 1182 18.52 -19.24 22.64
C MET A 1182 19.74 -19.48 23.53
N GLU A 1183 19.59 -20.14 24.68
CA GLU A 1183 20.71 -20.56 25.54
C GLU A 1183 21.62 -21.58 24.84
N HIS A 1184 21.03 -22.56 24.15
CA HIS A 1184 21.77 -23.53 23.35
C HIS A 1184 22.47 -22.88 22.14
N LEU A 1185 21.79 -21.97 21.43
CA LEU A 1185 22.37 -21.19 20.33
C LEU A 1185 23.56 -20.35 20.80
N LYS A 1186 23.42 -19.62 21.92
CA LYS A 1186 24.52 -18.86 22.53
C LYS A 1186 25.72 -19.77 22.82
N ARG A 1187 25.50 -20.91 23.48
CA ARG A 1187 26.55 -21.88 23.80
C ARG A 1187 27.28 -22.42 22.57
N LEU A 1188 26.57 -22.68 21.47
CA LEU A 1188 27.18 -23.14 20.22
C LEU A 1188 27.86 -22.02 19.41
N ALA A 1189 27.37 -20.77 19.52
CA ALA A 1189 28.00 -19.62 18.89
C ALA A 1189 29.33 -19.25 19.56
N VAL A 1190 29.40 -19.24 20.90
CA VAL A 1190 30.63 -18.88 21.62
C VAL A 1190 31.66 -20.00 21.72
N GLY A 1191 31.25 -21.25 21.45
CA GLY A 1191 32.11 -22.42 21.53
C GLY A 1191 33.27 -22.41 20.53
N ALA A 1192 34.23 -23.32 20.74
CA ALA A 1192 35.35 -23.50 19.82
C ALA A 1192 34.85 -23.80 18.39
N SER A 1193 35.24 -22.96 17.44
CA SER A 1193 34.88 -23.12 16.03
C SER A 1193 35.51 -24.39 15.46
N THR A 1194 34.69 -25.42 15.26
CA THR A 1194 35.05 -26.60 14.45
C THR A 1194 35.12 -26.16 12.98
N SER A 1195 36.35 -25.88 12.55
CA SER A 1195 36.75 -25.57 11.17
C SER A 1195 36.66 -26.79 10.25
#